data_AF-A0AB35U9I5-F1
#
_entry.id   AF-A0AB35U9I5-F1
#
_cell.length_a   1.000
_cell.length_b   1.000
_cell.length_c   1.000
_cell.angle_alpha   90.00
_cell.angle_beta   90.00
_cell.angle_gamma   90.00
#
_symmetry.space_group_name_H-M   'P 1'
#
loop_
_entity.id
_entity.type
_entity.pdbx_description
1 polymer ?
#
loop_
_entity_poly.entity_id
_entity_poly.type
_entity_poly.pdbx_seq_one_letter_code
_entity_poly.pdbx_strand_id
1 'polypeptide(L)'
;MATLGNIVPPEDDELLFSYINRLLRVNGYETTGDVYTTLFNHQTPFRSYHQIRYDTFDDLHGIFEQLSAVDPVEFFLNTTIYPFLAPLLTPNQQTQIINVAFREKASFPGLVTSPNTFIKHLQICPICRAEMLKTKGFFWYQRSQNLPGVTTCTKHGVKLVCFAGTKGHEMDREMFAEIPSDAPSCAEYDEFAVAMLKKSFDCSRTEMLQAAQEQIKNLGYSGSYQKIEEDFKQSALSTMFRGDLDQFFRITMHKMNKSAGTDEVNLTAILCFLFGTPDKIFVKKDVSRFGELLDECGTDYDLYKPYRNTIVEMEHKDCGTSFVVTPQGFLDGWWCPTCMAKLSPQENFRVLFSQKLGSDYVQQSDFVSLKDPITVRHKVCGRTYTTRARSILLEGTQCTCHSEISEAEAAKRLGPGLKLLKYNGMEDTAVIKCEKCGAIFERQFRHFSDRHGVCPVCNQNVILPSLTLDNFKQNVKDLVGDEYTVLDDTYAAHKKIRMRHNKCGKEFLVSASDFKQGTRCPDCRLMLRDADFFKLVSDISKGRYRAYKAENSKNVYVVEDTWGIQKPIRRNKQFIMQELLRPTLSPFLPLAEKGKYQTIRPEEKLYKYLRENYTEDSLIHISELRFENRSEKNISDDVNRLVKKKLLTRCISGYCCFATYHPSEWDIIERIYIRNNGHVFGFIYGNHLYYEIGLMNQPPQYFMICTNKDASKHGRIIKVLESRIRIKTLPVEITDDNWEMLQLLDLIQYSYHYGWDIDVFVKTRMEQHKISAKDMYALAYTDTQRDVLERMFDNAKTK
;
A
#
# COMPACT_ATOMS: atom_id res chain seq x y z
N MET A 1 -54.94 35.24 16.42
CA MET A 1 -54.18 34.47 17.42
C MET A 1 -54.57 34.95 18.79
N ALA A 2 -54.86 34.06 19.74
CA ALA A 2 -54.96 34.45 21.14
C ALA A 2 -53.52 34.51 21.70
N THR A 3 -53.07 35.70 22.09
CA THR A 3 -51.80 35.90 22.78
C THR A 3 -51.89 35.40 24.21
N LEU A 4 -50.97 34.55 24.66
CA LEU A 4 -50.84 34.23 26.07
C LEU A 4 -50.57 35.52 26.86
N GLY A 5 -51.42 35.82 27.84
CA GLY A 5 -51.29 37.02 28.67
C GLY A 5 -50.30 36.85 29.82
N ASN A 6 -50.10 35.61 30.29
CA ASN A 6 -49.21 35.28 31.40
C ASN A 6 -48.06 34.40 30.91
N ILE A 7 -46.82 34.89 30.99
CA ILE A 7 -45.62 34.12 30.66
C ILE A 7 -44.89 33.78 31.96
N VAL A 8 -44.63 32.49 32.18
CA VAL A 8 -43.86 32.00 33.33
C VAL A 8 -42.48 31.51 32.87
N PRO A 9 -41.41 31.65 33.67
CA PRO A 9 -40.11 31.11 33.32
C PRO A 9 -40.07 29.57 33.47
N PRO A 10 -39.26 28.86 32.67
CA PRO A 10 -38.96 27.45 32.91
C PRO A 10 -38.29 27.23 34.27
N GLU A 11 -38.58 26.10 34.92
CA GLU A 11 -37.90 25.68 36.16
C GLU A 11 -36.64 24.86 35.86
N ASP A 12 -35.84 24.63 36.91
CA ASP A 12 -34.60 23.86 36.79
C ASP A 12 -34.86 22.43 36.29
N ASP A 13 -34.09 22.06 35.26
CA ASP A 13 -34.20 20.80 34.53
C ASP A 13 -35.60 20.46 34.00
N GLU A 14 -36.47 21.44 33.79
CA GLU A 14 -37.85 21.22 33.37
C GLU A 14 -37.97 20.69 31.93
N LEU A 15 -38.71 19.59 31.78
CA LEU A 15 -39.08 19.05 30.47
C LEU A 15 -40.12 19.96 29.81
N LEU A 16 -39.94 20.23 28.51
CA LEU A 16 -40.80 21.11 27.71
C LEU A 16 -42.28 20.76 27.80
N PHE A 17 -42.61 19.47 27.89
CA PHE A 17 -43.96 19.01 28.15
C PHE A 17 -44.57 19.64 29.41
N SER A 18 -43.85 19.62 30.54
CA SER A 18 -44.30 20.21 31.81
C SER A 18 -44.43 21.73 31.70
N TYR A 19 -43.46 22.36 31.06
CA TYR A 19 -43.45 23.81 30.85
C TYR A 19 -44.68 24.27 30.05
N ILE A 20 -44.97 23.63 28.92
CA ILE A 20 -46.15 23.93 28.10
C ILE A 20 -47.43 23.78 28.93
N ASN A 21 -47.57 22.68 29.68
CA ASN A 21 -48.73 22.44 30.53
C ASN A 21 -48.91 23.51 31.62
N ARG A 22 -47.82 23.97 32.24
CA ARG A 22 -47.88 25.05 33.24
C ARG A 22 -48.24 26.38 32.61
N LEU A 23 -47.64 26.70 31.47
CA LEU A 23 -47.91 27.92 30.73
C LEU A 23 -49.40 28.00 30.33
N LEU A 24 -50.00 26.88 29.95
CA LEU A 24 -51.43 26.80 29.64
C LEU A 24 -52.32 27.04 30.86
N ARG A 25 -52.02 26.38 31.98
CA ARG A 25 -52.80 26.50 33.22
C ARG A 25 -52.85 27.93 33.73
N VAL A 26 -51.72 28.64 33.72
CA VAL A 26 -51.67 30.04 34.16
C VAL A 26 -52.42 30.98 33.21
N ASN A 27 -52.74 30.54 32.00
CA ASN A 27 -53.57 31.26 31.03
C ASN A 27 -55.01 30.71 30.96
N GLY A 28 -55.42 29.86 31.91
CA GLY A 28 -56.81 29.39 32.03
C GLY A 28 -57.20 28.24 31.09
N TYR A 29 -56.24 27.59 30.43
CA TYR A 29 -56.50 26.41 29.61
C TYR A 29 -56.45 25.14 30.47
N GLU A 30 -57.51 24.32 30.39
CA GLU A 30 -57.64 23.09 31.17
C GLU A 30 -57.04 21.86 30.48
N THR A 31 -56.90 21.87 29.15
CA THR A 31 -56.39 20.72 28.39
C THR A 31 -55.34 21.11 27.35
N THR A 32 -54.52 20.14 26.95
CA THR A 32 -53.51 20.32 25.89
C THR A 32 -54.10 20.39 24.47
N GLY A 33 -55.41 20.13 24.30
CA GLY A 33 -56.08 20.24 23.00
C GLY A 33 -56.12 21.68 22.47
N ASP A 34 -56.25 22.65 23.38
CA ASP A 34 -56.28 24.08 23.05
C ASP A 34 -54.92 24.60 22.58
N VAL A 35 -53.84 23.85 22.79
CA VAL A 35 -52.46 24.21 22.40
C VAL A 35 -52.31 24.21 20.89
N TYR A 36 -52.88 23.25 20.19
CA TYR A 36 -52.72 23.15 18.74
C TYR A 36 -53.42 24.27 18.00
N THR A 37 -54.56 24.73 18.52
CA THR A 37 -55.34 25.85 17.97
C THR A 37 -54.83 27.22 18.43
N THR A 38 -54.26 27.32 19.64
CA THR A 38 -53.86 28.60 20.26
C THR A 38 -52.36 28.90 20.11
N LEU A 39 -51.49 27.89 20.26
CA LEU A 39 -50.03 28.03 20.28
C LEU A 39 -49.34 27.51 19.02
N PHE A 40 -49.93 26.56 18.28
CA PHE A 40 -49.32 25.96 17.08
C PHE A 40 -49.99 26.33 15.74
N ASN A 41 -50.93 27.29 15.74
CA ASN A 41 -51.56 27.90 14.55
C ASN A 41 -52.21 26.91 13.54
N HIS A 42 -52.71 25.76 13.99
CA HIS A 42 -53.37 24.79 13.11
C HIS A 42 -54.81 25.24 12.76
N GLN A 43 -55.12 25.35 11.45
CA GLN A 43 -56.40 25.88 10.95
C GLN A 43 -57.60 24.92 11.04
N THR A 44 -57.38 23.62 11.28
CA THR A 44 -58.46 22.64 11.44
C THR A 44 -58.71 22.34 12.92
N PRO A 45 -59.97 22.42 13.41
CA PRO A 45 -60.31 21.96 14.75
C PRO A 45 -60.06 20.45 14.83
N PHE A 46 -58.99 20.06 15.51
CA PHE A 46 -58.65 18.66 15.70
C PHE A 46 -59.63 17.99 16.67
N ARG A 47 -60.00 16.73 16.40
CA ARG A 47 -60.82 15.93 17.33
C ARG A 47 -60.15 15.90 18.71
N SER A 48 -60.98 16.10 19.74
CA SER A 48 -60.75 16.40 21.17
C SER A 48 -59.82 15.49 21.99
N TYR A 49 -58.84 14.79 21.40
CA TYR A 49 -58.00 13.81 22.09
C TYR A 49 -56.51 13.78 21.67
N HIS A 50 -56.02 14.72 20.85
CA HIS A 50 -54.61 14.75 20.48
C HIS A 50 -53.75 15.36 21.59
N GLN A 51 -53.03 14.47 22.28
CA GLN A 51 -52.10 14.80 23.36
C GLN A 51 -50.74 15.21 22.79
N ILE A 52 -50.15 16.23 23.40
CA ILE A 52 -48.75 16.62 23.15
C ILE A 52 -47.86 15.44 23.52
N ARG A 53 -46.87 15.16 22.66
CA ARG A 53 -45.86 14.15 22.96
C ARG A 53 -45.03 14.56 24.16
N TYR A 54 -44.64 13.62 25.01
CA TYR A 54 -43.82 13.92 26.18
C TYR A 54 -42.42 14.45 25.82
N ASP A 55 -41.90 14.03 24.67
CA ASP A 55 -40.64 14.50 24.08
C ASP A 55 -40.86 15.60 23.03
N THR A 56 -41.99 16.31 23.07
CA THR A 56 -42.42 17.16 21.95
C THR A 56 -41.31 18.06 21.42
N PHE A 57 -41.12 17.97 20.10
CA PHE A 57 -40.33 18.93 19.31
C PHE A 57 -41.24 19.67 18.32
N ASP A 58 -42.54 19.35 18.29
CA ASP A 58 -43.45 19.72 17.21
C ASP A 58 -43.87 21.20 17.30
N ASP A 59 -43.70 21.92 16.17
CA ASP A 59 -44.29 23.23 15.87
C ASP A 59 -43.96 24.34 16.91
N LEU A 60 -42.76 24.33 17.49
CA LEU A 60 -42.35 25.31 18.51
C LEU A 60 -42.28 26.76 18.01
N HIS A 61 -42.33 26.99 16.70
CA HIS A 61 -42.40 28.31 16.09
C HIS A 61 -43.44 29.23 16.76
N GLY A 62 -44.67 28.74 16.97
CA GLY A 62 -45.72 29.58 17.58
C GLY A 62 -45.51 29.82 19.07
N ILE A 63 -44.74 28.98 19.77
CA ILE A 63 -44.28 29.25 21.13
C ILE A 63 -43.22 30.37 21.11
N PHE A 64 -42.27 30.32 20.17
CA PHE A 64 -41.21 31.34 20.06
C PHE A 64 -41.76 32.73 19.73
N GLU A 65 -42.80 32.83 18.91
CA GLU A 65 -43.48 34.11 18.64
C GLU A 65 -44.08 34.73 19.92
N GLN A 66 -44.58 33.89 20.84
CA GLN A 66 -45.17 34.36 22.09
C GLN A 66 -44.11 34.63 23.18
N LEU A 67 -43.00 33.89 23.16
CA LEU A 67 -41.88 34.06 24.08
C LEU A 67 -40.80 35.01 23.53
N SER A 68 -41.21 36.16 22.96
CA SER A 68 -40.33 37.13 22.27
C SER A 68 -39.10 37.62 23.06
N ALA A 69 -39.07 37.44 24.38
CA ALA A 69 -37.94 37.79 25.25
C ALA A 69 -36.91 36.67 25.44
N VAL A 70 -37.09 35.49 24.83
CA VAL A 70 -36.22 34.32 25.00
C VAL A 70 -35.52 33.99 23.69
N ASP A 71 -34.25 33.61 23.78
CA ASP A 71 -33.52 33.05 22.64
C ASP A 71 -34.11 31.67 22.27
N PRO A 72 -34.64 31.47 21.04
CA PRO A 72 -35.32 30.24 20.66
C PRO A 72 -34.44 28.99 20.76
N VAL A 73 -33.14 29.11 20.42
CA VAL A 73 -32.20 28.00 20.44
C VAL A 73 -31.84 27.64 21.87
N GLU A 74 -31.52 28.62 22.72
CA GLU A 74 -31.25 28.37 24.14
C GLU A 74 -32.47 27.82 24.86
N PHE A 75 -33.68 28.32 24.58
CA PHE A 75 -34.91 27.76 25.13
C PHE A 75 -35.08 26.29 24.74
N PHE A 76 -34.88 25.97 23.46
CA PHE A 76 -35.00 24.62 22.93
C PHE A 76 -33.99 23.66 23.59
N LEU A 77 -32.73 24.08 23.71
CA LEU A 77 -31.69 23.28 24.37
C LEU A 77 -31.97 23.11 25.88
N ASN A 78 -32.52 24.12 26.54
CA ASN A 78 -32.77 24.08 27.99
C ASN A 78 -34.08 23.42 28.42
N THR A 79 -35.03 23.23 27.51
CA THR A 79 -36.33 22.61 27.84
C THR A 79 -36.52 21.24 27.20
N THR A 80 -35.72 20.85 26.19
CA THR A 80 -35.84 19.54 25.54
C THR A 80 -34.71 18.57 25.92
N ILE A 81 -34.87 17.29 25.58
CA ILE A 81 -33.81 16.27 25.69
C ILE A 81 -32.85 16.28 24.48
N TYR A 82 -32.99 17.23 23.54
CA TYR A 82 -32.15 17.29 22.35
C TYR A 82 -30.65 17.37 22.65
N PRO A 83 -30.13 18.12 23.65
CA PRO A 83 -28.69 18.15 23.93
C PRO A 83 -28.10 16.77 24.28
N PHE A 84 -28.90 15.89 24.90
CA PHE A 84 -28.51 14.49 25.14
C PHE A 84 -28.56 13.67 23.85
N LEU A 85 -29.62 13.83 23.05
CA LEU A 85 -29.83 13.05 21.84
C LEU A 85 -28.88 13.45 20.70
N ALA A 86 -28.56 14.72 20.55
CA ALA A 86 -27.82 15.26 19.40
C ALA A 86 -26.55 14.47 19.08
N PRO A 87 -25.60 14.22 20.00
CA PRO A 87 -24.40 13.43 19.70
C PRO A 87 -24.67 11.94 19.40
N LEU A 88 -25.88 11.46 19.69
CA LEU A 88 -26.30 10.07 19.49
C LEU A 88 -27.13 9.88 18.21
N LEU A 89 -27.64 10.95 17.60
CA LEU A 89 -28.51 10.87 16.43
C LEU A 89 -27.74 10.98 15.12
N THR A 90 -28.24 10.33 14.07
CA THR A 90 -27.70 10.54 12.71
C THR A 90 -27.97 11.97 12.24
N PRO A 91 -27.16 12.53 11.32
CA PRO A 91 -27.39 13.88 10.80
C PRO A 91 -28.81 14.10 10.27
N ASN A 92 -29.39 13.11 9.59
CA ASN A 92 -30.76 13.21 9.07
C ASN A 92 -31.82 13.24 10.20
N GLN A 93 -31.62 12.49 11.29
CA GLN A 93 -32.51 12.55 12.45
C GLN A 93 -32.41 13.90 13.18
N GLN A 94 -31.19 14.45 13.30
CA GLN A 94 -31.01 15.80 13.83
C GLN A 94 -31.74 16.84 12.97
N THR A 95 -31.53 16.80 11.64
CA THR A 95 -32.21 17.69 10.68
C THR A 95 -33.73 17.56 10.79
N GLN A 96 -34.25 16.33 10.94
CA GLN A 96 -35.67 16.10 11.12
C GLN A 96 -36.21 16.78 12.39
N ILE A 97 -35.52 16.65 13.53
CA ILE A 97 -35.92 17.30 14.78
C ILE A 97 -35.89 18.82 14.65
N ILE A 98 -34.78 19.38 14.13
CA ILE A 98 -34.62 20.83 14.00
C ILE A 98 -35.66 21.42 13.04
N ASN A 99 -35.95 20.75 11.92
CA ASN A 99 -37.00 21.22 11.02
C ASN A 99 -38.38 21.19 11.66
N VAL A 100 -38.68 20.17 12.48
CA VAL A 100 -39.97 20.06 13.17
C VAL A 100 -40.10 21.11 14.29
N ALA A 101 -39.00 21.50 14.92
CA ALA A 101 -38.97 22.51 15.97
C ALA A 101 -39.04 23.94 15.44
N PHE A 102 -38.29 24.25 14.37
CA PHE A 102 -38.06 25.63 13.93
C PHE A 102 -38.72 26.00 12.60
N ARG A 103 -39.32 25.05 11.86
CA ARG A 103 -40.11 25.35 10.66
C ARG A 103 -41.59 25.16 10.93
N GLU A 104 -42.39 26.07 10.37
CA GLU A 104 -43.84 25.94 10.38
C GLU A 104 -44.27 24.75 9.50
N LYS A 105 -44.74 23.67 10.13
CA LYS A 105 -45.12 22.44 9.42
C LYS A 105 -46.21 22.64 8.37
N ALA A 106 -47.12 23.59 8.58
CA ALA A 106 -48.15 23.96 7.61
C ALA A 106 -47.57 24.44 6.27
N SER A 107 -46.41 25.10 6.32
CA SER A 107 -45.69 25.64 5.15
C SER A 107 -44.89 24.56 4.39
N PHE A 108 -44.73 23.36 4.94
CA PHE A 108 -43.97 22.26 4.34
C PHE A 108 -44.74 20.92 4.40
N PRO A 109 -45.96 20.86 3.84
CA PRO A 109 -46.83 19.70 3.98
C PRO A 109 -46.20 18.46 3.34
N GLY A 110 -46.27 17.34 4.06
CA GLY A 110 -45.70 16.06 3.62
C GLY A 110 -44.18 15.95 3.72
N LEU A 111 -43.43 17.06 3.87
CA LEU A 111 -41.96 17.11 3.99
C LEU A 111 -41.47 17.21 5.44
N VAL A 112 -42.02 18.12 6.24
CA VAL A 112 -41.66 18.25 7.66
C VAL A 112 -42.50 17.25 8.46
N THR A 113 -41.84 16.22 9.02
CA THR A 113 -42.52 15.13 9.74
C THR A 113 -41.84 14.84 11.06
N SER A 114 -42.64 14.59 12.10
CA SER A 114 -42.18 14.32 13.45
C SER A 114 -41.31 13.04 13.49
N PRO A 115 -40.23 13.01 14.29
CA PRO A 115 -39.41 11.82 14.49
C PRO A 115 -40.17 10.74 15.28
N ASN A 116 -39.56 9.58 15.49
CA ASN A 116 -40.09 8.60 16.44
C ASN A 116 -40.10 9.16 17.88
N THR A 117 -40.94 8.60 18.74
CA THR A 117 -41.04 9.00 20.16
C THR A 117 -39.92 8.39 21.00
N PHE A 118 -39.15 9.26 21.66
CA PHE A 118 -38.08 8.92 22.58
C PHE A 118 -38.59 8.75 24.02
N ILE A 119 -39.52 9.61 24.47
CA ILE A 119 -40.16 9.52 25.79
C ILE A 119 -41.55 8.88 25.66
N LYS A 120 -41.65 7.57 25.94
CA LYS A 120 -42.92 6.83 25.84
C LYS A 120 -43.80 6.95 27.08
N HIS A 121 -43.18 7.10 28.24
CA HIS A 121 -43.83 7.23 29.53
C HIS A 121 -43.12 8.33 30.31
N LEU A 122 -43.89 9.13 31.06
CA LEU A 122 -43.32 10.12 31.96
C LEU A 122 -42.91 9.46 33.27
N GLN A 123 -41.72 9.79 33.74
CA GLN A 123 -41.12 9.25 34.94
C GLN A 123 -40.78 10.39 35.90
N ILE A 124 -40.97 10.15 37.20
CA ILE A 124 -40.60 11.09 38.24
C ILE A 124 -40.07 10.37 39.48
N CYS A 125 -39.11 10.99 40.16
CA CYS A 125 -38.63 10.57 41.46
C CYS A 125 -39.64 11.00 42.53
N PRO A 126 -40.12 10.08 43.39
CA PRO A 126 -41.11 10.41 44.42
C PRO A 126 -40.57 11.43 45.43
N ILE A 127 -39.25 11.41 45.71
CA ILE A 127 -38.60 12.33 46.65
C ILE A 127 -38.45 13.72 46.01
N CYS A 128 -37.94 13.82 44.77
CA CYS A 128 -37.88 15.10 44.04
C CYS A 128 -39.26 15.74 43.95
N ARG A 129 -40.29 14.95 43.63
CA ARG A 129 -41.67 15.42 43.56
C ARG A 129 -42.14 16.02 44.89
N ALA A 130 -41.92 15.32 46.00
CA ALA A 130 -42.29 15.81 47.32
C ALA A 130 -41.55 17.10 47.69
N GLU A 131 -40.27 17.21 47.33
CA GLU A 131 -39.47 18.43 47.50
C GLU A 131 -40.02 19.60 46.67
N MET A 132 -40.37 19.38 45.40
CA MET A 132 -40.95 20.39 44.51
C MET A 132 -42.30 20.89 45.04
N LEU A 133 -43.20 19.98 45.43
CA LEU A 133 -44.49 20.33 46.01
C LEU A 133 -44.35 21.13 47.30
N LYS A 134 -43.41 20.75 48.17
CA LYS A 134 -43.14 21.46 49.43
C LYS A 134 -42.58 22.86 49.20
N THR A 135 -41.74 23.05 48.18
CA THR A 135 -41.02 24.32 47.96
C THR A 135 -41.75 25.29 47.04
N LYS A 136 -42.46 24.78 46.02
CA LYS A 136 -43.08 25.58 44.95
C LYS A 136 -44.59 25.44 44.88
N GLY A 137 -45.18 24.46 45.58
CA GLY A 137 -46.62 24.19 45.53
C GLY A 137 -47.08 23.43 44.28
N PHE A 138 -46.17 23.10 43.36
CA PHE A 138 -46.41 22.30 42.16
C PHE A 138 -45.17 21.45 41.86
N PHE A 139 -45.30 20.46 40.97
CA PHE A 139 -44.19 19.64 40.48
C PHE A 139 -44.06 19.77 38.97
N TRP A 140 -42.91 19.36 38.44
CA TRP A 140 -42.67 19.23 37.01
C TRP A 140 -41.85 17.98 36.72
N TYR A 141 -41.98 17.43 35.51
CA TYR A 141 -41.13 16.36 35.04
C TYR A 141 -39.76 16.92 34.65
N GLN A 142 -38.70 16.26 35.13
CA GLN A 142 -37.33 16.63 34.85
C GLN A 142 -36.80 15.95 33.59
N ARG A 143 -36.01 16.65 32.78
CA ARG A 143 -35.37 16.09 31.58
C ARG A 143 -34.44 14.93 31.96
N SER A 144 -33.62 15.10 33.00
CA SER A 144 -32.67 14.09 33.48
C SER A 144 -33.33 12.75 33.86
N GLN A 145 -34.55 12.80 34.42
CA GLN A 145 -35.30 11.60 34.83
C GLN A 145 -36.07 10.96 33.68
N ASN A 146 -36.21 11.64 32.55
CA ASN A 146 -36.98 11.20 31.39
C ASN A 146 -36.09 10.95 30.16
N LEU A 147 -34.77 10.84 30.34
CA LEU A 147 -33.86 10.42 29.27
C LEU A 147 -34.12 8.95 28.90
N PRO A 148 -33.98 8.56 27.62
CA PRO A 148 -34.09 7.17 27.19
C PRO A 148 -33.24 6.23 28.05
N GLY A 149 -33.86 5.19 28.61
CA GLY A 149 -33.18 4.17 29.41
C GLY A 149 -32.97 4.52 30.89
N VAL A 150 -33.19 5.76 31.31
CA VAL A 150 -32.99 6.16 32.71
C VAL A 150 -34.11 5.62 33.60
N THR A 151 -33.73 4.94 34.69
CA THR A 151 -34.69 4.32 35.62
C THR A 151 -34.52 4.71 37.08
N THR A 152 -33.38 5.30 37.44
CA THR A 152 -33.06 5.72 38.81
C THR A 152 -32.81 7.22 38.88
N CYS A 153 -33.27 7.85 39.96
CA CYS A 153 -32.96 9.25 40.24
C CYS A 153 -31.49 9.39 40.66
N THR A 154 -30.69 10.12 39.90
CA THR A 154 -29.27 10.38 40.23
C THR A 154 -29.10 11.31 41.44
N LYS A 155 -30.13 12.06 41.83
CA LYS A 155 -30.12 12.92 43.03
C LYS A 155 -30.33 12.12 44.31
N HIS A 156 -31.22 11.12 44.30
CA HIS A 156 -31.68 10.43 45.52
C HIS A 156 -31.40 8.92 45.52
N GLY A 157 -30.91 8.33 44.43
CA GLY A 157 -30.61 6.91 44.31
C GLY A 157 -31.83 5.98 44.33
N VAL A 158 -33.04 6.53 44.18
CA VAL A 158 -34.30 5.75 44.21
C VAL A 158 -34.83 5.49 42.80
N LYS A 159 -35.49 4.34 42.61
CA LYS A 159 -36.19 4.02 41.36
C LYS A 159 -37.25 5.07 41.06
N LEU A 160 -37.31 5.49 39.80
CA LEU A 160 -38.34 6.39 39.30
C LEU A 160 -39.68 5.65 39.22
N VAL A 161 -40.77 6.39 39.30
CA VAL A 161 -42.12 5.88 39.10
C VAL A 161 -42.72 6.46 37.82
N CYS A 162 -43.45 5.64 37.07
CA CYS A 162 -44.08 6.02 35.82
C CYS A 162 -45.46 6.59 36.08
N PHE A 163 -45.84 7.64 35.35
CA PHE A 163 -47.23 8.07 35.30
C PHE A 163 -48.13 6.96 34.73
N ALA A 164 -49.13 6.57 35.51
CA ALA A 164 -50.10 5.51 35.21
C ALA A 164 -51.56 6.04 35.19
N GLY A 165 -51.73 7.36 35.28
CA GLY A 165 -53.04 8.00 35.25
C GLY A 165 -53.62 8.15 33.85
N THR A 166 -54.77 8.82 33.78
CA THR A 166 -55.41 9.17 32.51
C THR A 166 -54.58 10.22 31.80
N LYS A 167 -54.22 9.95 30.54
CA LYS A 167 -53.51 10.92 29.73
C LYS A 167 -54.31 12.23 29.54
N GLY A 168 -53.64 13.37 29.51
CA GLY A 168 -54.21 14.72 29.64
C GLY A 168 -54.26 15.23 31.08
N HIS A 169 -54.09 14.35 32.08
CA HIS A 169 -54.03 14.68 33.50
C HIS A 169 -52.67 14.36 34.12
N GLU A 170 -51.62 14.31 33.30
CA GLU A 170 -50.24 14.04 33.74
C GLU A 170 -49.79 15.01 34.83
N MET A 171 -50.38 16.20 34.88
CA MET A 171 -50.10 17.26 35.84
C MET A 171 -51.20 17.42 36.93
N ASP A 172 -52.30 16.64 36.87
CA ASP A 172 -53.49 16.77 37.77
C ASP A 172 -53.77 15.57 38.67
N ARG A 173 -53.65 14.34 38.15
CA ARG A 173 -54.15 13.12 38.81
C ARG A 173 -52.97 12.23 39.19
N GLU A 174 -52.71 12.14 40.48
CA GLU A 174 -51.56 11.45 41.07
C GLU A 174 -51.70 9.93 41.04
N MET A 175 -51.53 9.34 39.87
CA MET A 175 -51.41 7.89 39.73
C MET A 175 -50.05 7.55 39.14
N PHE A 176 -49.16 7.07 40.00
CA PHE A 176 -47.84 6.58 39.61
C PHE A 176 -47.77 5.08 39.88
N ALA A 177 -47.20 4.34 38.95
CA ALA A 177 -46.89 2.93 39.09
C ALA A 177 -45.38 2.72 39.10
N GLU A 178 -44.93 1.65 39.74
CA GLU A 178 -43.54 1.21 39.63
C GLU A 178 -43.20 0.89 38.16
N ILE A 179 -41.95 1.15 37.78
CA ILE A 179 -41.44 0.71 36.48
C ILE A 179 -41.53 -0.83 36.46
N PRO A 180 -41.99 -1.44 35.35
CA PRO A 180 -42.02 -2.90 35.21
C PRO A 180 -40.69 -3.54 35.62
N SER A 181 -40.74 -4.62 36.41
CA SER A 181 -39.53 -5.25 36.98
C SER A 181 -38.57 -5.81 35.93
N ASP A 182 -39.07 -6.07 34.72
CA ASP A 182 -38.34 -6.54 33.55
C ASP A 182 -37.69 -5.39 32.73
N ALA A 183 -37.93 -4.13 33.09
CA ALA A 183 -37.25 -3.01 32.48
C ALA A 183 -35.74 -3.02 32.82
N PRO A 184 -34.85 -2.89 31.82
CA PRO A 184 -33.42 -2.72 32.06
C PRO A 184 -33.14 -1.57 33.02
N SER A 185 -32.28 -1.80 34.00
CA SER A 185 -31.89 -0.79 34.99
C SER A 185 -30.42 -0.94 35.32
N CYS A 186 -29.68 0.17 35.27
CA CYS A 186 -28.25 0.21 35.56
C CYS A 186 -27.88 1.60 36.10
N ALA A 187 -27.47 1.68 37.36
CA ALA A 187 -27.13 2.96 38.00
C ALA A 187 -25.97 3.68 37.30
N GLU A 188 -24.95 2.94 36.85
CA GLU A 188 -23.82 3.48 36.07
C GLU A 188 -24.30 4.15 34.77
N TYR A 189 -25.24 3.52 34.07
CA TYR A 189 -25.87 4.10 32.89
C TYR A 189 -26.65 5.37 33.23
N ASP A 190 -27.48 5.33 34.28
CA ASP A 190 -28.35 6.43 34.70
C ASP A 190 -27.52 7.69 35.02
N GLU A 191 -26.44 7.53 35.78
CA GLU A 191 -25.49 8.60 36.11
C GLU A 191 -24.79 9.15 34.86
N PHE A 192 -24.32 8.27 33.98
CA PHE A 192 -23.63 8.65 32.75
C PHE A 192 -24.54 9.43 31.79
N ALA A 193 -25.77 8.98 31.58
CA ALA A 193 -26.75 9.64 30.71
C ALA A 193 -27.10 11.06 31.20
N VAL A 194 -27.34 11.21 32.51
CA VAL A 194 -27.62 12.52 33.12
C VAL A 194 -26.39 13.45 33.03
N ALA A 195 -25.19 12.91 33.23
CA ALA A 195 -23.95 13.68 33.05
C ALA A 195 -23.74 14.12 31.59
N MET A 196 -24.12 13.30 30.61
CA MET A 196 -24.10 13.68 29.19
C MET A 196 -25.05 14.85 28.90
N LEU A 197 -26.29 14.81 29.41
CA LEU A 197 -27.25 15.90 29.27
C LEU A 197 -26.68 17.21 29.82
N LYS A 198 -26.16 17.19 31.07
CA LYS A 198 -25.57 18.36 31.72
C LYS A 198 -24.36 18.92 30.96
N LYS A 199 -23.52 18.04 30.41
CA LYS A 199 -22.34 18.44 29.64
C LYS A 199 -22.69 19.04 28.28
N SER A 200 -23.85 18.69 27.70
CA SER A 200 -24.37 19.25 26.45
C SER A 200 -23.34 19.25 25.32
N PHE A 201 -22.95 18.06 24.86
CA PHE A 201 -21.95 17.91 23.81
C PHE A 201 -22.41 18.54 22.49
N ASP A 202 -21.68 19.54 22.03
CA ASP A 202 -21.82 20.06 20.67
C ASP A 202 -20.89 19.33 19.69
N CYS A 203 -21.28 18.09 19.35
CA CYS A 203 -20.60 17.30 18.34
C CYS A 203 -21.56 16.44 17.53
N SER A 204 -21.09 16.04 16.36
CA SER A 204 -21.76 15.07 15.52
C SER A 204 -21.60 13.65 16.08
N ARG A 205 -22.55 12.77 15.72
CA ARG A 205 -22.44 11.33 15.99
C ARG A 205 -21.16 10.72 15.41
N THR A 206 -20.71 11.19 14.26
CA THR A 206 -19.46 10.76 13.63
C THR A 206 -18.27 11.01 14.55
N GLU A 207 -18.14 12.23 15.08
CA GLU A 207 -17.04 12.58 15.98
C GLU A 207 -17.15 11.81 17.32
N MET A 208 -18.37 11.59 17.83
CA MET A 208 -18.61 10.77 19.02
C MET A 208 -18.17 9.31 18.81
N LEU A 209 -18.52 8.70 17.68
CA LEU A 209 -18.11 7.34 17.32
C LEU A 209 -16.60 7.24 17.09
N GLN A 210 -15.97 8.27 16.52
CA GLN A 210 -14.51 8.32 16.37
C GLN A 210 -13.81 8.34 17.74
N ALA A 211 -14.31 9.14 18.69
CA ALA A 211 -13.79 9.15 20.06
C ALA A 211 -13.92 7.75 20.71
N ALA A 212 -15.07 7.10 20.54
CA ALA A 212 -15.29 5.73 21.02
C ALA A 212 -14.32 4.73 20.36
N GLN A 213 -14.09 4.81 19.05
CA GLN A 213 -13.12 3.96 18.35
C GLN A 213 -11.68 4.17 18.83
N GLU A 214 -11.28 5.42 19.08
CA GLU A 214 -9.96 5.76 19.64
C GLU A 214 -9.82 5.15 21.03
N GLN A 215 -10.86 5.24 21.85
CA GLN A 215 -10.87 4.67 23.20
C GLN A 215 -10.83 3.13 23.19
N ILE A 216 -11.53 2.47 22.28
CA ILE A 216 -11.43 1.01 22.08
C ILE A 216 -9.98 0.59 21.81
N LYS A 217 -9.24 1.35 20.98
CA LYS A 217 -7.81 1.08 20.72
C LYS A 217 -6.97 1.30 21.98
N ASN A 218 -7.21 2.38 22.72
CA ASN A 218 -6.48 2.71 23.93
C ASN A 218 -6.65 1.66 25.04
N LEU A 219 -7.83 1.04 25.13
CA LEU A 219 -8.12 -0.05 26.06
C LEU A 219 -7.56 -1.42 25.59
N GLY A 220 -6.88 -1.47 24.43
CA GLY A 220 -6.19 -2.67 23.96
C GLY A 220 -7.10 -3.69 23.24
N TYR A 221 -8.24 -3.26 22.71
CA TYR A 221 -9.15 -4.11 21.93
C TYR A 221 -8.80 -4.20 20.42
N SER A 222 -7.57 -3.87 20.02
CA SER A 222 -7.17 -3.57 18.63
C SER A 222 -6.98 -4.78 17.68
N GLY A 223 -7.78 -5.85 17.79
CA GLY A 223 -7.65 -7.06 16.98
C GLY A 223 -8.97 -7.64 16.46
N SER A 224 -9.92 -7.92 17.36
CA SER A 224 -11.29 -8.35 17.05
C SER A 224 -12.26 -7.79 18.09
N TYR A 225 -13.52 -7.60 17.69
CA TYR A 225 -14.56 -7.14 18.61
C TYR A 225 -14.97 -8.21 19.65
N GLN A 226 -14.53 -9.46 19.49
CA GLN A 226 -14.90 -10.55 20.41
C GLN A 226 -14.54 -10.24 21.86
N LYS A 227 -13.33 -9.72 22.11
CA LYS A 227 -12.88 -9.44 23.48
C LYS A 227 -13.70 -8.32 24.13
N ILE A 228 -13.97 -7.24 23.40
CA ILE A 228 -14.80 -6.14 23.94
C ILE A 228 -16.25 -6.59 24.14
N GLU A 229 -16.78 -7.46 23.26
CA GLU A 229 -18.11 -8.05 23.45
C GLU A 229 -18.18 -8.92 24.69
N GLU A 230 -17.16 -9.74 24.96
CA GLU A 230 -17.06 -10.58 26.15
C GLU A 230 -16.98 -9.74 27.42
N ASP A 231 -16.09 -8.73 27.45
CA ASP A 231 -15.92 -7.85 28.60
C ASP A 231 -17.19 -7.00 28.83
N PHE A 232 -17.82 -6.48 27.76
CA PHE A 232 -19.07 -5.75 27.86
C PHE A 232 -20.21 -6.62 28.41
N LYS A 233 -20.33 -7.87 27.96
CA LYS A 233 -21.33 -8.84 28.47
C LYS A 233 -21.16 -9.16 29.96
N GLN A 234 -19.95 -9.03 30.50
CA GLN A 234 -19.68 -9.21 31.94
C GLN A 234 -20.01 -7.95 32.76
N SER A 235 -20.16 -6.80 32.11
CA SER A 235 -20.53 -5.54 32.79
C SER A 235 -22.03 -5.46 33.10
N ALA A 236 -22.39 -4.67 34.11
CA ALA A 236 -23.79 -4.36 34.42
C ALA A 236 -24.51 -3.62 33.28
N LEU A 237 -23.75 -2.90 32.44
CA LEU A 237 -24.25 -2.15 31.28
C LEU A 237 -24.79 -3.03 30.16
N SER A 238 -24.42 -4.33 30.14
CA SER A 238 -24.96 -5.30 29.18
C SER A 238 -26.48 -5.41 29.25
N THR A 239 -27.06 -5.20 30.43
CA THR A 239 -28.52 -5.24 30.65
C THR A 239 -29.26 -4.15 29.88
N MET A 240 -28.61 -3.00 29.64
CA MET A 240 -29.17 -1.86 28.91
C MET A 240 -29.15 -2.08 27.40
N PHE A 241 -28.28 -2.98 26.91
CA PHE A 241 -28.08 -3.19 25.49
C PHE A 241 -29.15 -4.09 24.88
N ARG A 242 -29.72 -3.68 23.74
CA ARG A 242 -30.73 -4.44 23.00
C ARG A 242 -30.25 -4.75 21.59
N GLY A 243 -30.39 -6.01 21.18
CA GLY A 243 -30.01 -6.48 19.84
C GLY A 243 -28.65 -7.17 19.83
N ASP A 244 -28.07 -7.28 18.64
CA ASP A 244 -26.83 -8.03 18.41
C ASP A 244 -25.58 -7.14 18.56
N LEU A 245 -24.70 -7.51 19.49
CA LEU A 245 -23.47 -6.76 19.79
C LEU A 245 -22.44 -6.82 18.65
N ASP A 246 -22.26 -7.98 18.02
CA ASP A 246 -21.33 -8.12 16.88
C ASP A 246 -21.81 -7.25 15.71
N GLN A 247 -23.11 -7.27 15.43
CA GLN A 247 -23.71 -6.40 14.42
C GLN A 247 -23.51 -4.91 14.76
N PHE A 248 -23.68 -4.51 16.02
CA PHE A 248 -23.46 -3.13 16.45
C PHE A 248 -22.01 -2.69 16.26
N PHE A 249 -21.03 -3.48 16.72
CA PHE A 249 -19.62 -3.15 16.54
C PHE A 249 -19.16 -3.21 15.07
N ARG A 250 -19.70 -4.13 14.25
CA ARG A 250 -19.35 -4.21 12.83
C ARG A 250 -20.02 -3.13 11.97
N ILE A 251 -21.27 -2.79 12.28
CA ILE A 251 -22.09 -1.91 11.45
C ILE A 251 -22.12 -0.51 12.05
N THR A 252 -22.62 -0.34 13.26
CA THR A 252 -22.87 0.97 13.85
C THR A 252 -21.57 1.74 14.08
N MET A 253 -20.53 1.07 14.60
CA MET A 253 -19.24 1.71 14.84
C MET A 253 -18.50 2.07 13.54
N HIS A 254 -18.77 1.41 12.41
CA HIS A 254 -18.05 1.65 11.14
C HIS A 254 -18.87 2.37 10.05
N LYS A 255 -20.20 2.26 10.06
CA LYS A 255 -21.14 2.94 9.15
C LYS A 255 -21.82 4.08 9.88
N MET A 256 -21.05 5.14 10.13
CA MET A 256 -21.40 6.28 11.00
C MET A 256 -22.70 7.02 10.60
N ASN A 257 -23.19 6.82 9.37
CA ASN A 257 -24.42 7.44 8.83
C ASN A 257 -25.67 6.54 8.88
N LYS A 258 -25.59 5.31 9.42
CA LYS A 258 -26.75 4.41 9.55
C LYS A 258 -27.06 4.13 11.02
N SER A 259 -28.34 4.16 11.36
CA SER A 259 -28.86 3.86 12.70
C SER A 259 -29.91 2.76 12.62
N ALA A 260 -29.94 1.89 13.63
CA ALA A 260 -31.01 0.92 13.87
C ALA A 260 -31.95 1.44 14.97
N GLY A 261 -33.11 0.83 15.18
CA GLY A 261 -33.97 1.21 16.31
C GLY A 261 -33.27 1.00 17.66
N THR A 262 -33.50 1.89 18.66
CA THR A 262 -32.90 1.90 20.01
C THR A 262 -31.39 2.17 20.12
N ASP A 263 -30.81 2.77 19.07
CA ASP A 263 -29.38 3.08 18.97
C ASP A 263 -28.90 4.10 20.02
N GLU A 264 -29.75 5.00 20.49
CA GLU A 264 -29.42 5.98 21.53
C GLU A 264 -29.11 5.33 22.90
N VAL A 265 -29.89 4.33 23.32
CA VAL A 265 -29.66 3.61 24.58
C VAL A 265 -28.41 2.74 24.46
N ASN A 266 -28.30 1.99 23.37
CA ASN A 266 -27.16 1.11 23.11
C ASN A 266 -25.85 1.89 23.05
N LEU A 267 -25.80 2.98 22.28
CA LEU A 267 -24.58 3.78 22.15
C LEU A 267 -24.21 4.44 23.49
N THR A 268 -25.19 4.93 24.25
CA THR A 268 -24.92 5.49 25.59
C THR A 268 -24.32 4.44 26.53
N ALA A 269 -24.83 3.20 26.52
CA ALA A 269 -24.28 2.11 27.33
C ALA A 269 -22.85 1.75 26.94
N ILE A 270 -22.55 1.73 25.63
CA ILE A 270 -21.19 1.48 25.13
C ILE A 270 -20.24 2.63 25.47
N LEU A 271 -20.68 3.89 25.35
CA LEU A 271 -19.89 5.05 25.77
C LEU A 271 -19.62 5.01 27.29
N CYS A 272 -20.63 4.66 28.08
CA CYS A 272 -20.48 4.47 29.52
C CYS A 272 -19.43 3.39 29.83
N PHE A 273 -19.48 2.25 29.15
CA PHE A 273 -18.50 1.18 29.32
C PHE A 273 -17.07 1.62 28.97
N LEU A 274 -16.90 2.36 27.88
CA LEU A 274 -15.60 2.76 27.37
C LEU A 274 -14.92 3.87 28.18
N PHE A 275 -15.70 4.81 28.71
CA PHE A 275 -15.18 6.02 29.34
C PHE A 275 -15.45 6.07 30.84
N GLY A 276 -16.52 5.44 31.33
CA GLY A 276 -17.00 5.49 32.71
C GLY A 276 -17.60 6.85 33.13
N THR A 277 -17.13 7.96 32.56
CA THR A 277 -17.69 9.30 32.75
C THR A 277 -17.61 10.09 31.43
N PRO A 278 -18.62 10.93 31.11
CA PRO A 278 -18.57 11.78 29.93
C PRO A 278 -17.41 12.79 29.94
N ASP A 279 -16.81 13.07 31.10
CA ASP A 279 -15.66 13.98 31.20
C ASP A 279 -14.41 13.47 30.48
N LYS A 280 -14.27 12.15 30.32
CA LYS A 280 -13.15 11.55 29.58
C LYS A 280 -13.38 11.51 28.07
N ILE A 281 -14.56 11.91 27.58
CA ILE A 281 -14.82 11.99 26.14
C ILE A 281 -14.22 13.29 25.62
N PHE A 282 -13.15 13.15 24.83
CA PHE A 282 -12.53 14.25 24.09
C PHE A 282 -12.93 14.14 22.62
N VAL A 283 -13.66 15.14 22.14
CA VAL A 283 -14.10 15.21 20.76
C VAL A 283 -13.21 16.20 20.01
N LYS A 284 -12.47 15.72 19.01
CA LYS A 284 -11.71 16.58 18.10
C LYS A 284 -12.71 17.28 17.18
N LYS A 285 -12.73 18.62 17.19
CA LYS A 285 -13.62 19.40 16.32
C LYS A 285 -13.22 19.20 14.86
N ASP A 286 -14.19 18.83 14.04
CA ASP A 286 -13.99 18.75 12.60
C ASP A 286 -14.10 20.13 11.93
N VAL A 287 -12.94 20.78 11.74
CA VAL A 287 -12.85 22.10 11.09
C VAL A 287 -13.23 22.03 9.61
N SER A 288 -13.16 20.86 8.98
CA SER A 288 -13.46 20.72 7.55
C SER A 288 -14.93 20.97 7.24
N ARG A 289 -15.84 20.48 8.10
CA ARG A 289 -17.29 20.66 7.93
C ARG A 289 -17.74 22.11 8.06
N PHE A 290 -17.06 22.88 8.92
CA PHE A 290 -17.26 24.33 9.00
C PHE A 290 -16.82 25.01 7.70
N GLY A 291 -15.68 24.60 7.13
CA GLY A 291 -15.21 25.07 5.82
C GLY A 291 -16.19 24.73 4.69
N GLU A 292 -16.62 23.47 4.59
CA GLU A 292 -17.63 23.02 3.61
C GLU A 292 -18.92 23.84 3.70
N LEU A 293 -19.43 24.04 4.93
CA LEU A 293 -20.61 24.87 5.13
C LEU A 293 -20.38 26.30 4.65
N LEU A 294 -19.25 26.93 4.99
CA LEU A 294 -18.93 28.29 4.54
C LEU A 294 -18.78 28.39 3.01
N ASP A 295 -18.12 27.41 2.38
CA ASP A 295 -17.96 27.35 0.93
C ASP A 295 -19.33 27.22 0.24
N GLU A 296 -20.23 26.41 0.80
CA GLU A 296 -21.55 26.12 0.24
C GLU A 296 -22.62 27.18 0.60
N CYS A 297 -22.45 27.90 1.71
CA CYS A 297 -23.21 29.11 2.03
C CYS A 297 -23.06 30.19 0.95
N GLY A 298 -21.92 30.20 0.25
CA GLY A 298 -21.63 31.15 -0.80
C GLY A 298 -21.73 32.60 -0.33
N THR A 299 -22.11 33.51 -1.23
CA THR A 299 -22.33 34.92 -0.88
C THR A 299 -23.71 35.20 -0.33
N ASP A 300 -24.66 34.27 -0.43
CA ASP A 300 -26.10 34.56 -0.29
C ASP A 300 -26.60 34.35 1.16
N TYR A 301 -25.79 33.70 1.99
CA TYR A 301 -26.07 33.44 3.40
C TYR A 301 -24.93 33.91 4.30
N ASP A 302 -25.27 34.33 5.51
CA ASP A 302 -24.31 34.58 6.60
C ASP A 302 -24.61 33.70 7.81
N LEU A 303 -23.58 33.40 8.61
CA LEU A 303 -23.75 32.85 9.94
C LEU A 303 -24.20 33.98 10.89
N TYR A 304 -25.44 33.88 11.37
CA TYR A 304 -26.04 34.86 12.28
C TYR A 304 -25.44 34.76 13.70
N LYS A 305 -25.11 33.54 14.13
CA LYS A 305 -24.43 33.25 15.41
C LYS A 305 -23.21 32.35 15.21
N PRO A 306 -22.32 32.22 16.22
CA PRO A 306 -21.20 31.29 16.16
C PRO A 306 -21.64 29.86 15.84
N TYR A 307 -20.92 29.22 14.93
CA TYR A 307 -21.19 27.86 14.46
C TYR A 307 -21.21 26.84 15.61
N ARG A 308 -22.26 26.02 15.66
CA ARG A 308 -22.34 24.80 16.47
C ARG A 308 -22.44 23.58 15.55
N ASN A 309 -21.86 22.46 15.94
CA ASN A 309 -21.82 21.23 15.13
C ASN A 309 -23.20 20.60 14.90
N THR A 310 -24.14 20.86 15.81
CA THR A 310 -25.47 20.25 15.79
C THR A 310 -26.57 21.22 15.38
N ILE A 311 -26.36 22.54 15.54
CA ILE A 311 -27.30 23.61 15.20
C ILE A 311 -26.54 24.82 14.68
N VAL A 312 -26.95 25.37 13.54
CA VAL A 312 -26.45 26.65 13.03
C VAL A 312 -27.60 27.62 12.85
N GLU A 313 -27.33 28.88 13.15
CA GLU A 313 -28.24 29.99 12.97
C GLU A 313 -27.75 30.80 11.78
N MET A 314 -28.59 30.89 10.76
CA MET A 314 -28.24 31.43 9.46
C MET A 314 -29.13 32.62 9.12
N GLU A 315 -28.60 33.55 8.32
CA GLU A 315 -29.36 34.65 7.76
C GLU A 315 -29.27 34.60 6.23
N HIS A 316 -30.42 34.69 5.56
CA HIS A 316 -30.47 34.78 4.10
C HIS A 316 -30.50 36.24 3.67
N LYS A 317 -29.47 36.72 2.95
CA LYS A 317 -29.27 38.15 2.65
C LYS A 317 -30.39 38.75 1.81
N ASP A 318 -30.91 37.99 0.85
CA ASP A 318 -31.92 38.51 -0.09
C ASP A 318 -33.27 38.78 0.58
N CYS A 319 -33.68 37.94 1.53
CA CYS A 319 -34.98 38.11 2.20
C CYS A 319 -34.89 38.56 3.66
N GLY A 320 -33.67 38.64 4.23
CA GLY A 320 -33.42 39.04 5.62
C GLY A 320 -33.90 38.04 6.67
N THR A 321 -34.26 36.82 6.27
CA THR A 321 -34.77 35.82 7.23
C THR A 321 -33.62 35.20 8.00
N SER A 322 -33.64 35.33 9.32
CA SER A 322 -32.83 34.52 10.24
C SER A 322 -33.54 33.20 10.55
N PHE A 323 -32.85 32.07 10.45
CA PHE A 323 -33.43 30.74 10.64
C PHE A 323 -32.45 29.73 11.23
N VAL A 324 -32.99 28.66 11.80
CA VAL A 324 -32.22 27.57 12.42
C VAL A 324 -32.22 26.35 11.50
N VAL A 325 -31.04 25.76 11.31
CA VAL A 325 -30.85 24.53 10.54
C VAL A 325 -29.68 23.74 11.12
N THR A 326 -29.54 22.46 10.77
CA THR A 326 -28.29 21.72 11.06
C THR A 326 -27.28 21.95 9.92
N PRO A 327 -25.97 21.80 10.16
CA PRO A 327 -24.99 21.88 9.08
C PRO A 327 -25.33 20.94 7.91
N GLN A 328 -25.62 19.66 8.21
CA GLN A 328 -26.00 18.70 7.15
C GLN A 328 -27.30 19.08 6.45
N GLY A 329 -28.29 19.56 7.20
CA GLY A 329 -29.57 19.95 6.64
C GLY A 329 -29.42 21.05 5.61
N PHE A 330 -28.55 22.03 5.88
CA PHE A 330 -28.26 23.10 4.92
C PHE A 330 -27.64 22.55 3.63
N LEU A 331 -26.61 21.70 3.74
CA LEU A 331 -25.97 21.03 2.58
C LEU A 331 -26.96 20.12 1.82
N ASP A 332 -27.94 19.54 2.53
CA ASP A 332 -28.99 18.72 1.92
C ASP A 332 -30.08 19.55 1.21
N GLY A 333 -29.99 20.88 1.23
CA GLY A 333 -30.94 21.79 0.58
C GLY A 333 -32.05 22.34 1.48
N TRP A 334 -31.97 22.16 2.81
CA TRP A 334 -32.88 22.81 3.76
C TRP A 334 -32.48 24.28 3.98
N TRP A 335 -32.57 25.06 2.92
CA TRP A 335 -32.21 26.49 2.90
C TRP A 335 -33.30 27.38 3.53
N CYS A 336 -33.26 28.68 3.25
CA CYS A 336 -34.12 29.68 3.86
C CYS A 336 -35.61 29.25 3.89
N PRO A 337 -36.23 29.10 5.07
CA PRO A 337 -37.61 28.63 5.18
C PRO A 337 -38.60 29.57 4.49
N THR A 338 -38.41 30.89 4.58
CA THR A 338 -39.31 31.87 3.94
C THR A 338 -39.29 31.79 2.41
N CYS A 339 -38.13 31.55 1.80
CA CYS A 339 -38.02 31.38 0.35
C CYS A 339 -38.58 30.03 -0.10
N MET A 340 -38.21 28.96 0.60
CA MET A 340 -38.70 27.62 0.30
C MET A 340 -40.22 27.49 0.48
N ALA A 341 -40.82 28.19 1.44
CA ALA A 341 -42.27 28.19 1.66
C ALA A 341 -43.06 28.77 0.47
N LYS A 342 -42.41 29.54 -0.43
CA LYS A 342 -43.02 30.02 -1.68
C LYS A 342 -43.12 28.94 -2.75
N LEU A 343 -42.35 27.86 -2.62
CA LEU A 343 -42.32 26.74 -3.56
C LEU A 343 -43.41 25.72 -3.20
N SER A 344 -43.92 25.01 -4.21
CA SER A 344 -44.83 23.89 -3.98
C SER A 344 -44.11 22.73 -3.26
N PRO A 345 -44.85 21.83 -2.58
CA PRO A 345 -44.25 20.65 -1.92
C PRO A 345 -43.43 19.78 -2.89
N GLN A 346 -43.87 19.66 -4.14
CA GLN A 346 -43.17 18.94 -5.19
C GLN A 346 -41.85 19.61 -5.61
N GLU A 347 -41.79 20.94 -5.66
CA GLU A 347 -40.57 21.68 -5.99
C GLU A 347 -39.56 21.61 -4.84
N ASN A 348 -40.02 21.83 -3.61
CA ASN A 348 -39.19 21.64 -2.41
C ASN A 348 -38.61 20.22 -2.35
N PHE A 349 -39.43 19.19 -2.63
CA PHE A 349 -38.94 17.81 -2.69
C PHE A 349 -37.87 17.63 -3.78
N ARG A 350 -38.04 18.21 -4.97
CA ARG A 350 -37.04 18.11 -6.06
C ARG A 350 -35.71 18.73 -5.68
N VAL A 351 -35.72 19.89 -4.99
CA VAL A 351 -34.50 20.52 -4.48
C VAL A 351 -33.77 19.54 -3.57
N LEU A 352 -34.43 19.07 -2.51
CA LEU A 352 -33.85 18.13 -1.53
C LEU A 352 -33.39 16.81 -2.19
N PHE A 353 -34.19 16.28 -3.11
CA PHE A 353 -33.88 15.06 -3.86
C PHE A 353 -32.61 15.22 -4.70
N SER A 354 -32.49 16.35 -5.41
CA SER A 354 -31.35 16.63 -6.28
C SER A 354 -30.06 16.82 -5.48
N GLN A 355 -30.12 17.50 -4.33
CA GLN A 355 -28.96 17.65 -3.46
C GLN A 355 -28.53 16.31 -2.85
N LYS A 356 -29.50 15.48 -2.44
CA LYS A 356 -29.21 14.17 -1.83
C LYS A 356 -28.63 13.14 -2.79
N LEU A 357 -29.10 13.07 -4.03
CA LEU A 357 -28.75 12.00 -4.97
C LEU A 357 -27.94 12.47 -6.18
N GLY A 358 -27.84 13.77 -6.42
CA GLY A 358 -27.14 14.35 -7.56
C GLY A 358 -27.89 14.20 -8.89
N SER A 359 -27.25 14.67 -9.96
CA SER A 359 -27.83 14.71 -11.32
C SER A 359 -28.06 13.35 -11.96
N ASP A 360 -27.52 12.27 -11.38
CA ASP A 360 -27.61 10.92 -11.91
C ASP A 360 -28.95 10.25 -11.61
N TYR A 361 -29.78 10.85 -10.76
CA TYR A 361 -31.10 10.35 -10.41
C TYR A 361 -32.20 11.23 -10.97
N VAL A 362 -33.31 10.61 -11.39
CA VAL A 362 -34.50 11.28 -11.91
C VAL A 362 -35.73 10.79 -11.17
N GLN A 363 -36.46 11.70 -10.54
CA GLN A 363 -37.80 11.44 -10.04
C GLN A 363 -38.77 11.31 -11.25
N GLN A 364 -39.52 10.20 -11.32
CA GLN A 364 -40.48 9.95 -12.41
C GLN A 364 -41.94 10.09 -12.00
N SER A 365 -42.27 9.95 -10.71
CA SER A 365 -43.63 10.14 -10.18
C SER A 365 -43.70 11.38 -9.30
N ASP A 366 -44.89 11.94 -9.11
CA ASP A 366 -45.08 13.06 -8.19
C ASP A 366 -44.89 12.66 -6.72
N PHE A 367 -44.54 13.65 -5.91
CA PHE A 367 -44.37 13.59 -4.48
C PHE A 367 -45.67 14.02 -3.79
N VAL A 368 -46.13 13.20 -2.85
CA VAL A 368 -47.30 13.49 -2.01
C VAL A 368 -46.87 13.71 -0.56
N SER A 369 -46.18 12.74 0.03
CA SER A 369 -45.58 12.87 1.34
C SER A 369 -44.35 11.97 1.50
N LEU A 370 -43.57 12.18 2.55
CA LEU A 370 -42.45 11.31 2.91
C LEU A 370 -42.84 9.84 3.15
N LYS A 371 -44.11 9.55 3.48
CA LYS A 371 -44.57 8.17 3.71
C LYS A 371 -44.96 7.45 2.42
N ASP A 372 -45.26 8.22 1.37
CA ASP A 372 -45.77 7.71 0.11
C ASP A 372 -44.63 7.22 -0.81
N PRO A 373 -44.91 6.22 -1.66
CA PRO A 373 -43.96 5.74 -2.63
C PRO A 373 -43.72 6.76 -3.74
N ILE A 374 -42.48 6.83 -4.20
CA ILE A 374 -42.05 7.54 -5.39
C ILE A 374 -41.27 6.62 -6.32
N THR A 375 -41.40 6.83 -7.63
CA THR A 375 -40.66 6.12 -8.66
C THR A 375 -39.44 6.93 -9.08
N VAL A 376 -38.27 6.29 -9.02
CA VAL A 376 -36.97 6.90 -9.27
C VAL A 376 -36.21 6.10 -10.30
N ARG A 377 -35.58 6.79 -11.26
CA ARG A 377 -34.68 6.21 -12.26
C ARG A 377 -33.25 6.64 -11.99
N HIS A 378 -32.34 5.69 -11.88
CA HIS A 378 -30.90 5.96 -11.84
C HIS A 378 -30.36 5.91 -13.28
N LYS A 379 -29.86 7.05 -13.79
CA LYS A 379 -29.41 7.22 -15.18
C LYS A 379 -28.25 6.29 -15.52
N VAL A 380 -27.31 6.07 -14.59
CA VAL A 380 -26.09 5.28 -14.84
C VAL A 380 -26.39 3.80 -15.05
N CYS A 381 -27.17 3.17 -14.17
CA CYS A 381 -27.49 1.75 -14.30
C CYS A 381 -28.79 1.48 -15.09
N GLY A 382 -29.54 2.52 -15.43
CA GLY A 382 -30.82 2.43 -16.14
C GLY A 382 -31.98 1.88 -15.33
N ARG A 383 -31.78 1.45 -14.07
CA ARG A 383 -32.85 0.88 -13.23
C ARG A 383 -33.85 1.95 -12.83
N THR A 384 -35.12 1.58 -12.95
CA THR A 384 -36.25 2.27 -12.33
C THR A 384 -36.74 1.45 -11.16
N TYR A 385 -36.93 2.07 -10.00
CA TYR A 385 -37.42 1.42 -8.79
C TYR A 385 -38.34 2.35 -8.01
N THR A 386 -39.22 1.74 -7.22
CA THR A 386 -40.15 2.46 -6.34
C THR A 386 -39.71 2.31 -4.90
N THR A 387 -39.63 3.42 -4.17
CA THR A 387 -39.30 3.45 -2.75
C THR A 387 -40.05 4.59 -2.06
N ARG A 388 -40.14 4.60 -0.73
CA ARG A 388 -40.77 5.73 -0.02
C ARG A 388 -39.87 6.96 -0.11
N ALA A 389 -40.45 8.15 -0.21
CA ALA A 389 -39.69 9.39 -0.25
C ALA A 389 -38.79 9.58 1.00
N ARG A 390 -39.27 9.19 2.20
CA ARG A 390 -38.45 9.16 3.43
C ARG A 390 -37.22 8.27 3.32
N SER A 391 -37.31 7.18 2.57
CA SER A 391 -36.22 6.22 2.50
C SER A 391 -35.03 6.82 1.75
N ILE A 392 -35.27 7.72 0.80
CA ILE A 392 -34.22 8.50 0.13
C ILE A 392 -33.74 9.65 1.02
N LEU A 393 -34.62 10.55 1.45
CA LEU A 393 -34.21 11.79 2.12
C LEU A 393 -33.69 11.58 3.55
N LEU A 394 -34.27 10.65 4.30
CA LEU A 394 -33.94 10.44 5.72
C LEU A 394 -33.09 9.18 5.95
N GLU A 395 -33.34 8.10 5.20
CA GLU A 395 -32.68 6.79 5.42
C GLU A 395 -31.51 6.55 4.45
N GLY A 396 -31.27 7.44 3.49
CA GLY A 396 -30.13 7.38 2.56
C GLY A 396 -30.20 6.21 1.57
N THR A 397 -31.41 5.77 1.22
CA THR A 397 -31.64 4.69 0.25
C THR A 397 -31.27 5.18 -1.14
N GLN A 398 -30.33 4.48 -1.76
CA GLN A 398 -29.92 4.69 -3.15
C GLN A 398 -30.33 3.50 -4.01
N CYS A 399 -30.05 3.56 -5.31
CA CYS A 399 -30.35 2.44 -6.19
C CYS A 399 -29.65 1.17 -5.69
N THR A 400 -30.34 0.03 -5.69
CA THR A 400 -29.72 -1.25 -5.32
C THR A 400 -28.56 -1.65 -6.23
N CYS A 401 -28.33 -1.00 -7.38
CA CYS A 401 -27.09 -1.21 -8.13
C CYS A 401 -25.83 -0.87 -7.32
N HIS A 402 -25.98 -0.12 -6.21
CA HIS A 402 -24.96 0.10 -5.21
C HIS A 402 -24.75 -1.13 -4.31
N SER A 403 -25.75 -1.99 -4.03
CA SER A 403 -25.67 -3.09 -3.04
C SER A 403 -26.04 -4.50 -3.53
N GLU A 404 -26.98 -4.67 -4.46
CA GLU A 404 -27.48 -5.94 -4.99
C GLU A 404 -27.72 -5.88 -6.50
N ILE A 405 -27.05 -6.78 -7.22
CA ILE A 405 -27.32 -7.06 -8.63
C ILE A 405 -27.70 -8.54 -8.78
N SER A 406 -28.58 -8.91 -9.72
CA SER A 406 -28.91 -10.31 -9.98
C SER A 406 -27.73 -11.06 -10.59
N GLU A 407 -27.67 -12.39 -10.49
CA GLU A 407 -26.56 -13.18 -11.06
C GLU A 407 -26.40 -12.94 -12.58
N ALA A 408 -27.51 -12.82 -13.31
CA ALA A 408 -27.50 -12.49 -14.73
C ALA A 408 -26.92 -11.10 -15.02
N GLU A 409 -27.17 -10.13 -14.15
CA GLU A 409 -26.63 -8.77 -14.27
C GLU A 409 -25.18 -8.68 -13.79
N ALA A 410 -24.81 -9.45 -12.77
CA ALA A 410 -23.44 -9.66 -12.32
C ALA A 410 -22.58 -10.26 -13.44
N ALA A 411 -23.09 -11.28 -14.13
CA ALA A 411 -22.39 -11.88 -15.26
C ALA A 411 -22.09 -10.86 -16.36
N LYS A 412 -22.99 -9.92 -16.65
CA LYS A 412 -22.77 -8.86 -17.65
C LYS A 412 -21.71 -7.83 -17.25
N ARG A 413 -21.44 -7.66 -15.95
CA ARG A 413 -20.40 -6.75 -15.44
C ARG A 413 -19.01 -7.37 -15.43
N LEU A 414 -18.88 -8.66 -15.72
CA LEU A 414 -17.59 -9.30 -15.90
C LEU A 414 -16.99 -8.89 -17.24
N GLY A 415 -15.67 -8.71 -17.27
CA GLY A 415 -14.95 -8.48 -18.51
C GLY A 415 -15.05 -9.67 -19.47
N PRO A 416 -14.78 -9.46 -20.78
CA PRO A 416 -14.94 -10.48 -21.81
C PRO A 416 -14.12 -11.76 -21.52
N GLY A 417 -14.74 -12.93 -21.73
CA GLY A 417 -14.11 -14.24 -21.51
C GLY A 417 -14.06 -14.69 -20.04
N LEU A 418 -14.93 -14.15 -19.19
CA LEU A 418 -15.15 -14.58 -17.81
C LEU A 418 -16.57 -15.10 -17.62
N LYS A 419 -16.68 -16.18 -16.85
CA LYS A 419 -17.94 -16.82 -16.49
C LYS A 419 -18.11 -16.81 -14.98
N LEU A 420 -19.24 -16.27 -14.53
CA LEU A 420 -19.66 -16.33 -13.12
C LEU A 420 -20.11 -17.76 -12.82
N LEU A 421 -19.54 -18.38 -11.78
CA LEU A 421 -19.91 -19.74 -11.35
C LEU A 421 -20.73 -19.75 -10.06
N LYS A 422 -20.51 -18.77 -9.18
CA LYS A 422 -21.26 -18.59 -7.95
C LYS A 422 -21.28 -17.12 -7.55
N TYR A 423 -22.44 -16.63 -7.16
CA TYR A 423 -22.65 -15.24 -6.76
C TYR A 423 -23.72 -15.15 -5.67
N ASN A 424 -23.38 -14.50 -4.56
CA ASN A 424 -24.26 -14.35 -3.40
C ASN A 424 -24.55 -12.86 -3.05
N GLY A 425 -23.89 -11.90 -3.69
CA GLY A 425 -24.03 -10.47 -3.39
C GLY A 425 -22.83 -9.63 -3.85
N MET A 426 -22.99 -8.30 -3.91
CA MET A 426 -21.91 -7.38 -4.34
C MET A 426 -20.76 -7.32 -3.33
N GLU A 427 -21.09 -7.41 -2.03
CA GLU A 427 -20.12 -7.37 -0.93
C GLU A 427 -19.54 -8.76 -0.62
N ASP A 428 -20.08 -9.81 -1.24
CA ASP A 428 -19.65 -11.19 -1.04
C ASP A 428 -18.60 -11.63 -2.07
N THR A 429 -17.94 -12.73 -1.72
CA THR A 429 -16.97 -13.37 -2.61
C THR A 429 -17.69 -14.17 -3.68
N ALA A 430 -17.48 -13.78 -4.94
CA ALA A 430 -17.94 -14.51 -6.10
C ALA A 430 -16.87 -15.48 -6.61
N VAL A 431 -17.31 -16.63 -7.12
CA VAL A 431 -16.45 -17.62 -7.79
C VAL A 431 -16.54 -17.39 -9.29
N ILE A 432 -15.41 -17.05 -9.90
CA ILE A 432 -15.35 -16.62 -11.31
C ILE A 432 -14.34 -17.50 -12.03
N LYS A 433 -14.74 -18.03 -13.18
CA LYS A 433 -13.89 -18.81 -14.08
C LYS A 433 -13.49 -17.95 -15.27
N CYS A 434 -12.20 -17.89 -15.55
CA CYS A 434 -11.74 -17.35 -16.81
C CYS A 434 -11.79 -18.44 -17.89
N GLU A 435 -12.56 -18.21 -18.95
CA GLU A 435 -12.63 -19.12 -20.09
C GLU A 435 -11.34 -19.07 -20.92
N LYS A 436 -10.56 -17.99 -20.82
CA LYS A 436 -9.28 -17.80 -21.53
C LYS A 436 -8.09 -18.56 -20.92
N CYS A 437 -7.86 -18.46 -19.60
CA CYS A 437 -6.73 -19.15 -18.95
C CYS A 437 -7.15 -20.38 -18.13
N GLY A 438 -8.46 -20.67 -18.04
CA GLY A 438 -9.00 -21.78 -17.27
C GLY A 438 -9.00 -21.57 -15.75
N ALA A 439 -8.34 -20.53 -15.24
CA ALA A 439 -8.24 -20.28 -13.80
C ALA A 439 -9.60 -19.98 -13.17
N ILE A 440 -9.87 -20.62 -12.03
CA ILE A 440 -10.99 -20.33 -11.14
C ILE A 440 -10.42 -19.56 -9.96
N PHE A 441 -11.04 -18.42 -9.64
CA PHE A 441 -10.58 -17.56 -8.56
C PHE A 441 -11.77 -16.91 -7.87
N GLU A 442 -11.51 -16.51 -6.63
CA GLU A 442 -12.49 -15.94 -5.72
C GLU A 442 -12.16 -14.48 -5.43
N ARG A 443 -13.13 -13.60 -5.64
CA ARG A 443 -12.98 -12.16 -5.37
C ARG A 443 -14.29 -11.57 -4.89
N GLN A 444 -14.19 -10.57 -4.01
CA GLN A 444 -15.34 -9.74 -3.66
C GLN A 444 -15.89 -9.07 -4.93
N PHE A 445 -17.18 -9.26 -5.21
CA PHE A 445 -17.73 -8.97 -6.54
C PHE A 445 -17.70 -7.48 -6.88
N ARG A 446 -18.04 -6.58 -5.93
CA ARG A 446 -17.99 -5.12 -6.14
C ARG A 446 -16.58 -4.69 -6.54
N HIS A 447 -15.57 -5.01 -5.72
CA HIS A 447 -14.19 -4.63 -6.00
C HIS A 447 -13.65 -5.21 -7.30
N PHE A 448 -14.14 -6.39 -7.69
CA PHE A 448 -13.74 -7.02 -8.94
C PHE A 448 -14.38 -6.33 -10.14
N SER A 449 -15.70 -6.15 -10.13
CA SER A 449 -16.46 -5.54 -11.23
C SER A 449 -16.14 -4.06 -11.42
N ASP A 450 -16.01 -3.28 -10.35
CA ASP A 450 -15.65 -1.86 -10.41
C ASP A 450 -14.25 -1.63 -10.98
N ARG A 451 -13.36 -2.62 -10.84
CA ARG A 451 -12.01 -2.62 -11.45
C ARG A 451 -11.99 -3.34 -12.79
N HIS A 452 -13.00 -3.09 -13.61
CA HIS A 452 -13.20 -3.61 -14.97
C HIS A 452 -13.42 -5.13 -15.08
N GLY A 453 -13.56 -5.84 -13.96
CA GLY A 453 -13.90 -7.26 -13.94
C GLY A 453 -12.95 -8.12 -14.77
N VAL A 454 -11.63 -7.90 -14.69
CA VAL A 454 -10.65 -8.65 -15.50
C VAL A 454 -10.03 -9.81 -14.72
N CYS A 455 -9.88 -10.98 -15.37
CA CYS A 455 -9.33 -12.18 -14.71
C CYS A 455 -7.99 -11.87 -14.04
N PRO A 456 -7.80 -12.05 -12.71
CA PRO A 456 -6.58 -11.71 -12.01
C PRO A 456 -5.44 -12.66 -12.33
N VAL A 457 -5.65 -13.81 -12.99
CA VAL A 457 -4.56 -14.69 -13.44
C VAL A 457 -4.06 -14.27 -14.82
N CYS A 458 -4.99 -14.05 -15.76
CA CYS A 458 -4.65 -13.36 -17.01
C CYS A 458 -4.08 -11.97 -16.74
N ASN A 459 -4.56 -11.31 -15.69
CA ASN A 459 -4.22 -9.94 -15.31
C ASN A 459 -3.12 -9.85 -14.22
N GLN A 460 -2.66 -10.96 -13.62
CA GLN A 460 -1.37 -11.04 -12.89
C GLN A 460 -0.25 -11.34 -13.86
N ASN A 461 -0.60 -11.95 -15.00
CA ASN A 461 0.19 -11.84 -16.23
C ASN A 461 -0.03 -10.49 -16.94
N VAL A 462 -0.74 -9.52 -16.34
CA VAL A 462 -0.80 -8.14 -16.82
C VAL A 462 -0.27 -7.18 -15.77
N ILE A 463 0.68 -6.41 -16.24
CA ILE A 463 1.23 -5.19 -15.69
C ILE A 463 0.09 -4.20 -15.37
N LEU A 464 0.38 -3.11 -14.68
CA LEU A 464 -0.46 -1.90 -14.67
C LEU A 464 -1.18 -1.68 -16.03
N PRO A 465 -2.39 -1.06 -16.04
CA PRO A 465 -3.25 -0.97 -17.22
C PRO A 465 -2.44 -0.76 -18.50
N SER A 466 -2.53 -1.75 -19.40
CA SER A 466 -1.72 -1.97 -20.59
C SER A 466 -0.24 -2.33 -20.35
N LEU A 467 0.11 -3.58 -20.66
CA LEU A 467 1.44 -3.95 -21.19
C LEU A 467 1.64 -3.22 -22.53
N THR A 468 1.79 -1.91 -22.55
CA THR A 468 2.52 -1.31 -23.67
C THR A 468 3.98 -1.72 -23.52
N LEU A 469 4.67 -1.88 -24.65
CA LEU A 469 6.13 -1.97 -24.64
C LEU A 469 6.72 -0.79 -23.86
N ASP A 470 6.08 0.38 -23.93
CA ASP A 470 6.50 1.59 -23.22
C ASP A 470 6.34 1.48 -21.71
N ASN A 471 5.25 0.90 -21.19
CA ASN A 471 5.12 0.63 -19.76
C ASN A 471 6.15 -0.41 -19.29
N PHE A 472 6.50 -1.40 -20.11
CA PHE A 472 7.59 -2.32 -19.79
C PHE A 472 8.96 -1.62 -19.82
N LYS A 473 9.24 -0.80 -20.84
CA LYS A 473 10.45 0.04 -20.93
C LYS A 473 10.56 0.97 -19.71
N GLN A 474 9.46 1.58 -19.28
CA GLN A 474 9.43 2.43 -18.08
C GLN A 474 9.68 1.62 -16.81
N ASN A 475 9.05 0.45 -16.64
CA ASN A 475 9.36 -0.43 -15.50
C ASN A 475 10.82 -0.87 -15.49
N VAL A 476 11.41 -1.16 -16.65
CA VAL A 476 12.86 -1.45 -16.76
C VAL A 476 13.65 -0.22 -16.33
N LYS A 477 13.30 0.97 -16.82
CA LYS A 477 13.97 2.23 -16.43
C LYS A 477 13.87 2.52 -14.94
N ASP A 478 12.73 2.29 -14.31
CA ASP A 478 12.54 2.50 -12.86
C ASP A 478 13.36 1.52 -12.02
N LEU A 479 13.57 0.29 -12.54
CA LEU A 479 14.32 -0.78 -11.86
C LEU A 479 15.83 -0.69 -12.08
N VAL A 480 16.30 -0.30 -13.26
CA VAL A 480 17.73 -0.39 -13.64
C VAL A 480 18.27 0.84 -14.38
N GLY A 481 17.47 1.89 -14.57
CA GLY A 481 17.86 3.07 -15.33
C GLY A 481 18.18 2.72 -16.78
N ASP A 482 19.32 3.19 -17.27
CA ASP A 482 19.76 3.01 -18.66
C ASP A 482 20.69 1.78 -18.84
N GLU A 483 20.81 0.88 -17.86
CA GLU A 483 21.69 -0.30 -17.92
C GLU A 483 21.25 -1.32 -18.99
N TYR A 484 19.95 -1.37 -19.31
CA TYR A 484 19.37 -2.33 -20.26
C TYR A 484 18.51 -1.62 -21.33
N THR A 485 18.56 -2.14 -22.56
CA THR A 485 17.66 -1.74 -23.65
C THR A 485 16.71 -2.90 -23.98
N VAL A 486 15.41 -2.60 -24.10
CA VAL A 486 14.42 -3.55 -24.63
C VAL A 486 14.46 -3.48 -26.16
N LEU A 487 14.74 -4.60 -26.85
CA LEU A 487 14.94 -4.64 -28.30
C LEU A 487 13.72 -5.07 -29.12
N ASP A 488 12.74 -5.71 -28.49
CA ASP A 488 11.53 -6.09 -29.20
C ASP A 488 10.57 -4.90 -29.34
N ASP A 489 10.01 -4.73 -30.54
CA ASP A 489 9.02 -3.68 -30.85
C ASP A 489 7.60 -4.03 -30.39
N THR A 490 7.40 -5.27 -29.93
CA THR A 490 6.13 -5.76 -29.43
C THR A 490 6.33 -6.52 -28.13
N TYR A 491 5.36 -6.42 -27.23
CA TYR A 491 5.44 -7.01 -25.90
C TYR A 491 4.24 -7.90 -25.62
N ALA A 492 4.51 -9.14 -25.20
CA ALA A 492 3.51 -10.08 -24.70
C ALA A 492 3.99 -10.71 -23.39
N ALA A 493 3.16 -10.69 -22.35
CA ALA A 493 3.52 -11.06 -20.97
C ALA A 493 4.20 -12.43 -20.80
N HIS A 494 3.78 -13.40 -21.60
CA HIS A 494 4.20 -14.80 -21.54
C HIS A 494 5.35 -15.12 -22.50
N LYS A 495 5.71 -14.20 -23.40
CA LYS A 495 6.83 -14.38 -24.34
C LYS A 495 8.10 -13.84 -23.70
N LYS A 496 9.22 -14.54 -23.92
CA LYS A 496 10.52 -13.98 -23.58
C LYS A 496 10.79 -12.77 -24.48
N ILE A 497 11.31 -11.71 -23.88
CA ILE A 497 11.65 -10.45 -24.55
C ILE A 497 13.15 -10.42 -24.79
N ARG A 498 13.56 -9.95 -25.97
CA ARG A 498 14.96 -9.66 -26.25
C ARG A 498 15.39 -8.41 -25.51
N MET A 499 16.31 -8.60 -24.58
CA MET A 499 16.94 -7.54 -23.80
C MET A 499 18.40 -7.43 -24.20
N ARG A 500 18.90 -6.22 -24.42
CA ARG A 500 20.33 -5.93 -24.55
C ARG A 500 20.84 -5.36 -23.24
N HIS A 501 21.90 -5.96 -22.71
CA HIS A 501 22.64 -5.33 -21.62
C HIS A 501 23.63 -4.33 -22.20
N ASN A 502 23.42 -3.04 -21.98
CA ASN A 502 24.15 -1.98 -22.66
C ASN A 502 25.66 -2.01 -22.34
N LYS A 503 26.04 -2.45 -21.13
CA LYS A 503 27.45 -2.55 -20.72
C LYS A 503 28.22 -3.68 -21.42
N CYS A 504 27.60 -4.84 -21.72
CA CYS A 504 28.30 -5.96 -22.37
C CYS A 504 27.91 -6.20 -23.83
N GLY A 505 26.93 -5.45 -24.35
CA GLY A 505 26.44 -5.54 -25.73
C GLY A 505 25.64 -6.80 -26.07
N LYS A 506 25.51 -7.76 -25.15
CA LYS A 506 24.83 -9.04 -25.44
C LYS A 506 23.33 -8.93 -25.38
N GLU A 507 22.69 -9.60 -26.32
CA GLU A 507 21.26 -9.81 -26.38
C GLU A 507 20.91 -11.16 -25.76
N PHE A 508 19.86 -11.20 -24.96
CA PHE A 508 19.37 -12.43 -24.35
C PHE A 508 17.85 -12.38 -24.19
N LEU A 509 17.26 -13.57 -24.14
CA LEU A 509 15.83 -13.75 -23.96
C LEU A 509 15.51 -13.96 -22.48
N VAL A 510 14.65 -13.13 -21.91
CA VAL A 510 14.18 -13.23 -20.52
C VAL A 510 12.69 -12.94 -20.46
N SER A 511 11.95 -13.62 -19.58
CA SER A 511 10.54 -13.26 -19.37
C SER A 511 10.46 -11.97 -18.54
N ALA A 512 9.41 -11.18 -18.75
CA ALA A 512 9.18 -9.96 -17.96
C ALA A 512 9.09 -10.27 -16.46
N SER A 513 8.47 -11.40 -16.09
CA SER A 513 8.38 -11.87 -14.71
C SER A 513 9.77 -12.18 -14.13
N ASP A 514 10.58 -12.97 -14.84
CA ASP A 514 11.93 -13.32 -14.39
C ASP A 514 12.81 -12.08 -14.22
N PHE A 515 12.70 -11.11 -15.15
CA PHE A 515 13.43 -9.85 -15.06
C PHE A 515 13.01 -9.04 -13.82
N LYS A 516 11.70 -8.97 -13.52
CA LYS A 516 11.17 -8.34 -12.30
C LYS A 516 11.60 -9.06 -11.02
N GLN A 517 11.83 -10.38 -11.09
CA GLN A 517 12.36 -11.18 -9.99
C GLN A 517 13.89 -11.03 -9.80
N GLY A 518 14.54 -10.12 -10.53
CA GLY A 518 15.97 -9.84 -10.42
C GLY A 518 16.84 -10.62 -11.41
N THR A 519 16.26 -11.37 -12.34
CA THR A 519 17.06 -12.03 -13.40
C THR A 519 17.72 -10.98 -14.27
N ARG A 520 19.02 -11.13 -14.50
CA ARG A 520 19.87 -10.21 -15.29
C ARG A 520 20.62 -10.97 -16.37
N CYS A 521 21.34 -10.22 -17.21
CA CYS A 521 22.16 -10.78 -18.29
C CYS A 521 22.95 -12.01 -17.80
N PRO A 522 22.79 -13.20 -18.41
CA PRO A 522 23.41 -14.43 -17.94
C PRO A 522 24.94 -14.35 -17.83
N ASP A 523 25.57 -13.56 -18.70
CA ASP A 523 27.02 -13.36 -18.71
C ASP A 523 27.52 -12.29 -17.73
N CYS A 524 26.63 -11.43 -17.23
CA CYS A 524 26.99 -10.30 -16.37
C CYS A 524 26.37 -10.37 -14.98
N ARG A 525 25.43 -11.28 -14.75
CA ARG A 525 24.77 -11.45 -13.46
C ARG A 525 25.81 -11.75 -12.39
N LEU A 526 25.67 -11.07 -11.26
CA LEU A 526 26.56 -11.23 -10.13
C LEU A 526 26.14 -12.48 -9.35
N MET A 527 27.06 -13.42 -9.20
CA MET A 527 26.88 -14.61 -8.36
C MET A 527 27.65 -14.39 -7.06
N LEU A 528 27.02 -13.69 -6.11
CA LEU A 528 27.63 -13.39 -4.81
C LEU A 528 27.50 -14.58 -3.85
N ARG A 529 28.59 -14.90 -3.13
CA ARG A 529 28.53 -15.81 -1.97
C ARG A 529 27.73 -15.16 -0.85
N ASP A 530 27.27 -15.96 0.11
CA ASP A 530 26.40 -15.48 1.20
C ASP A 530 27.07 -14.33 1.98
N ALA A 531 28.35 -14.48 2.35
CA ALA A 531 29.11 -13.42 3.04
C ALA A 531 29.21 -12.11 2.23
N ASP A 532 29.54 -12.20 0.94
CA ASP A 532 29.68 -11.03 0.07
C ASP A 532 28.32 -10.33 -0.15
N PHE A 533 27.24 -11.11 -0.22
CA PHE A 533 25.88 -10.60 -0.31
C PHE A 533 25.43 -9.89 0.96
N PHE A 534 25.69 -10.45 2.15
CA PHE A 534 25.34 -9.80 3.41
C PHE A 534 26.10 -8.48 3.59
N LYS A 535 27.39 -8.47 3.22
CA LYS A 535 28.18 -7.25 3.20
C LYS A 535 27.62 -6.21 2.24
N LEU A 536 27.23 -6.61 1.02
CA LEU A 536 26.56 -5.71 0.06
C LEU A 536 25.32 -5.05 0.64
N VAL A 537 24.42 -5.84 1.27
CA VAL A 537 23.19 -5.33 1.86
C VAL A 537 23.51 -4.30 2.96
N SER A 538 24.46 -4.61 3.83
CA SER A 538 24.90 -3.70 4.89
C SER A 538 25.50 -2.41 4.33
N ASP A 539 26.44 -2.51 3.38
CA ASP A 539 27.19 -1.37 2.83
C ASP A 539 26.27 -0.43 2.03
N ILE A 540 25.42 -0.97 1.14
CA ILE A 540 24.47 -0.16 0.35
C ILE A 540 23.43 0.51 1.25
N SER A 541 22.95 -0.18 2.28
CA SER A 541 21.95 0.37 3.21
C SER A 541 22.54 1.22 4.33
N LYS A 542 23.87 1.41 4.37
CA LYS A 542 24.58 2.07 5.49
C LYS A 542 24.21 1.48 6.86
N GLY A 543 24.00 0.16 6.92
CA GLY A 543 23.65 -0.58 8.13
C GLY A 543 22.16 -0.64 8.50
N ARG A 544 21.27 0.00 7.73
CA ARG A 544 19.82 -0.05 7.96
C ARG A 544 19.22 -1.43 7.76
N TYR A 545 19.73 -2.20 6.81
CA TYR A 545 19.23 -3.53 6.52
C TYR A 545 20.26 -4.59 6.87
N ARG A 546 19.79 -5.64 7.57
CA ARG A 546 20.57 -6.83 7.86
C ARG A 546 19.97 -8.01 7.10
N ALA A 547 20.79 -8.69 6.31
CA ALA A 547 20.38 -9.88 5.57
C ALA A 547 20.99 -11.15 6.16
N TYR A 548 20.21 -12.22 6.16
CA TYR A 548 20.67 -13.57 6.51
C TYR A 548 19.87 -14.62 5.72
N LYS A 549 20.30 -15.88 5.79
CA LYS A 549 19.68 -16.98 5.07
C LYS A 549 18.52 -17.56 5.88
N ALA A 550 17.37 -17.81 5.24
CA ALA A 550 16.22 -18.40 5.93
C ALA A 550 16.50 -19.86 6.32
N GLU A 551 16.05 -20.24 7.50
CA GLU A 551 16.05 -21.64 7.95
C GLU A 551 15.28 -22.53 6.96
N ASN A 552 15.79 -23.73 6.67
CA ASN A 552 15.19 -24.72 5.79
C ASN A 552 14.95 -24.31 4.32
N SER A 553 15.66 -23.30 3.79
CA SER A 553 15.59 -22.94 2.36
C SER A 553 16.95 -22.71 1.71
N LYS A 554 17.16 -23.31 0.53
CA LYS A 554 18.42 -23.16 -0.23
C LYS A 554 18.56 -21.79 -0.92
N ASN A 555 17.46 -21.10 -1.22
CA ASN A 555 17.47 -19.89 -2.06
C ASN A 555 16.58 -18.75 -1.57
N VAL A 556 16.19 -18.77 -0.29
CA VAL A 556 15.41 -17.69 0.32
C VAL A 556 16.25 -17.02 1.39
N TYR A 557 16.29 -15.70 1.33
CA TYR A 557 17.02 -14.83 2.23
C TYR A 557 16.01 -13.89 2.88
N VAL A 558 16.27 -13.58 4.15
CA VAL A 558 15.48 -12.65 4.93
C VAL A 558 16.26 -11.34 5.02
N VAL A 559 15.60 -10.23 4.74
CA VAL A 559 16.15 -8.89 5.00
C VAL A 559 15.29 -8.25 6.08
N GLU A 560 15.94 -7.94 7.21
CA GLU A 560 15.33 -7.25 8.35
C GLU A 560 15.76 -5.79 8.34
N ASP A 561 14.80 -4.91 8.68
CA ASP A 561 15.09 -3.52 9.02
C ASP A 561 15.63 -3.50 10.46
N THR A 562 16.89 -3.07 10.63
CA THR A 562 17.55 -3.00 11.94
C THR A 562 16.92 -1.94 12.84
N TRP A 563 16.14 -1.01 12.26
CA TRP A 563 15.39 0.00 13.00
C TRP A 563 13.95 -0.45 13.32
N GLY A 564 13.51 -1.62 12.85
CA GLY A 564 12.22 -2.23 13.21
C GLY A 564 10.99 -1.63 12.54
N ILE A 565 11.15 -0.73 11.56
CA ILE A 565 10.02 -0.03 10.90
C ILE A 565 9.28 -0.92 9.90
N GLN A 566 9.98 -1.87 9.25
CA GLN A 566 9.40 -2.70 8.20
C GLN A 566 9.39 -4.19 8.56
N LYS A 567 8.33 -4.88 8.13
CA LYS A 567 8.25 -6.34 8.24
C LYS A 567 9.37 -6.98 7.39
N PRO A 568 10.02 -8.06 7.88
CA PRO A 568 11.09 -8.72 7.13
C PRO A 568 10.59 -9.23 5.78
N ILE A 569 11.36 -8.98 4.72
CA ILE A 569 11.04 -9.51 3.40
C ILE A 569 11.76 -10.84 3.18
N ARG A 570 11.06 -11.80 2.57
CA ARG A 570 11.56 -13.13 2.22
C ARG A 570 11.62 -13.32 0.72
N ARG A 571 12.81 -13.21 0.14
CA ARG A 571 13.02 -13.25 -1.33
C ARG A 571 14.38 -13.87 -1.67
N ASN A 572 14.62 -14.13 -2.96
CA ASN A 572 15.93 -14.57 -3.43
C ASN A 572 16.94 -13.40 -3.45
N LYS A 573 18.25 -13.71 -3.56
CA LYS A 573 19.32 -12.70 -3.60
C LYS A 573 19.12 -11.68 -4.73
N GLN A 574 18.73 -12.15 -5.91
CA GLN A 574 18.65 -11.34 -7.11
C GLN A 574 17.59 -10.24 -6.98
N PHE A 575 16.42 -10.56 -6.44
CA PHE A 575 15.36 -9.61 -6.16
C PHE A 575 15.80 -8.57 -5.12
N ILE A 576 16.41 -9.02 -4.02
CA ILE A 576 16.89 -8.12 -2.95
C ILE A 576 17.93 -7.15 -3.51
N MET A 577 18.90 -7.64 -4.28
CA MET A 577 19.91 -6.81 -4.92
C MET A 577 19.31 -5.79 -5.88
N GLN A 578 18.31 -6.18 -6.68
CA GLN A 578 17.60 -5.26 -7.57
C GLN A 578 16.95 -4.11 -6.77
N GLU A 579 16.19 -4.42 -5.72
CA GLU A 579 15.48 -3.39 -4.96
C GLU A 579 16.44 -2.47 -4.17
N LEU A 580 17.60 -2.98 -3.74
CA LEU A 580 18.63 -2.14 -3.13
C LEU A 580 19.34 -1.23 -4.15
N LEU A 581 19.52 -1.69 -5.39
CA LEU A 581 20.33 -0.99 -6.41
C LEU A 581 19.52 -0.15 -7.40
N ARG A 582 18.19 -0.27 -7.45
CA ARG A 582 17.34 0.46 -8.41
C ARG A 582 17.46 1.99 -8.29
N PRO A 583 17.37 2.79 -9.38
CA PRO A 583 17.51 4.24 -9.28
C PRO A 583 16.41 4.96 -8.49
N THR A 584 15.19 4.41 -8.51
CA THR A 584 14.00 4.96 -7.83
C THR A 584 13.86 4.44 -6.40
N LEU A 585 13.07 5.11 -5.55
CA LEU A 585 12.81 4.62 -4.20
C LEU A 585 12.10 3.26 -4.24
N SER A 586 12.69 2.26 -3.59
CA SER A 586 12.15 0.90 -3.57
C SER A 586 10.89 0.81 -2.68
N PRO A 587 9.80 0.16 -3.12
CA PRO A 587 8.63 -0.11 -2.28
C PRO A 587 8.85 -1.26 -1.27
N PHE A 588 9.88 -2.11 -1.46
CA PHE A 588 10.16 -3.26 -0.59
C PHE A 588 11.31 -3.01 0.41
N LEU A 589 12.37 -2.32 -0.02
CA LEU A 589 13.55 -1.89 0.74
C LEU A 589 13.86 -0.39 0.53
N PRO A 590 13.00 0.55 0.97
CA PRO A 590 13.18 1.98 0.69
C PRO A 590 14.46 2.55 1.32
N LEU A 591 15.35 3.05 0.48
CA LEU A 591 16.56 3.78 0.87
C LEU A 591 16.59 5.13 0.16
N ALA A 592 16.46 6.22 0.91
CA ALA A 592 16.55 7.58 0.38
C ALA A 592 17.99 7.92 -0.07
N GLU A 593 18.98 7.47 0.69
CA GLU A 593 20.40 7.55 0.34
C GLU A 593 21.03 6.17 0.30
N LYS A 594 21.92 5.96 -0.68
CA LYS A 594 22.62 4.68 -0.86
C LYS A 594 24.11 4.84 -0.58
N GLY A 595 24.67 3.87 0.12
CA GLY A 595 26.12 3.70 0.22
C GLY A 595 26.73 3.29 -1.11
N LYS A 596 28.07 3.29 -1.17
CA LYS A 596 28.80 2.77 -2.33
C LYS A 596 29.15 1.31 -2.08
N TYR A 597 28.84 0.44 -3.03
CA TYR A 597 29.36 -0.93 -3.04
C TYR A 597 29.99 -1.22 -4.40
N GLN A 598 31.30 -1.46 -4.39
CA GLN A 598 32.04 -1.78 -5.60
C GLN A 598 32.08 -3.29 -5.78
N THR A 599 31.19 -3.82 -6.61
CA THR A 599 31.22 -5.24 -6.94
C THR A 599 32.38 -5.51 -7.90
N ILE A 600 33.48 -6.04 -7.40
CA ILE A 600 34.58 -6.47 -8.26
C ILE A 600 34.17 -7.79 -8.90
N ARG A 601 33.89 -7.77 -10.22
CA ARG A 601 33.49 -8.99 -10.93
C ARG A 601 34.65 -9.99 -10.95
N PRO A 602 34.38 -11.29 -10.91
CA PRO A 602 35.46 -12.28 -10.94
C PRO A 602 36.38 -12.15 -12.15
N GLU A 603 35.82 -11.85 -13.33
CA GLU A 603 36.64 -11.61 -14.53
C GLU A 603 37.44 -10.32 -14.48
N GLU A 604 36.99 -9.30 -13.74
CA GLU A 604 37.73 -8.04 -13.57
C GLU A 604 38.89 -8.23 -12.58
N LYS A 605 38.70 -9.05 -11.54
CA LYS A 605 39.81 -9.49 -10.70
C LYS A 605 40.82 -10.32 -11.50
N LEU A 606 40.33 -11.24 -12.34
CA LEU A 606 41.19 -12.03 -13.22
C LEU A 606 41.94 -11.13 -14.19
N TYR A 607 41.29 -10.15 -14.82
CA TYR A 607 41.95 -9.21 -15.73
C TYR A 607 43.01 -8.37 -15.01
N LYS A 608 42.71 -7.88 -13.81
CA LYS A 608 43.70 -7.19 -12.98
C LYS A 608 44.89 -8.08 -12.67
N TYR A 609 44.64 -9.32 -12.24
CA TYR A 609 45.68 -10.33 -12.04
C TYR A 609 46.52 -10.54 -13.31
N LEU A 610 45.89 -10.67 -14.48
CA LEU A 610 46.61 -10.83 -15.74
C LEU A 610 47.48 -9.60 -16.05
N ARG A 611 46.97 -8.38 -15.84
CA ARG A 611 47.75 -7.14 -16.06
C ARG A 611 48.92 -6.97 -15.09
N GLU A 612 48.82 -7.53 -13.90
CA GLU A 612 49.88 -7.48 -12.88
C GLU A 612 50.94 -8.56 -13.08
N ASN A 613 50.63 -9.65 -13.79
CA ASN A 613 51.50 -10.84 -13.90
C ASN A 613 51.97 -11.15 -15.34
N TYR A 614 51.44 -10.48 -16.36
CA TYR A 614 51.76 -10.71 -17.77
C TYR A 614 51.98 -9.37 -18.49
N THR A 615 52.85 -9.37 -19.50
CA THR A 615 53.12 -8.22 -20.36
C THR A 615 52.09 -8.10 -21.48
N GLU A 616 51.97 -6.93 -22.12
CA GLU A 616 50.97 -6.67 -23.18
C GLU A 616 51.07 -7.66 -24.35
N ASP A 617 52.27 -8.14 -24.62
CA ASP A 617 52.58 -9.05 -25.70
C ASP A 617 52.43 -10.53 -25.29
N SER A 618 52.30 -10.85 -23.99
CA SER A 618 52.23 -12.23 -23.47
C SER A 618 51.18 -13.12 -24.15
N LEU A 619 51.55 -14.39 -24.37
CA LEU A 619 50.62 -15.46 -24.72
C LEU A 619 50.26 -16.25 -23.46
N ILE A 620 49.02 -16.13 -23.01
CA ILE A 620 48.54 -16.68 -21.73
C ILE A 620 47.94 -18.06 -21.96
N HIS A 621 48.51 -19.07 -21.31
CA HIS A 621 47.97 -20.44 -21.30
C HIS A 621 46.92 -20.60 -20.19
N ILE A 622 45.69 -20.93 -20.56
CA ILE A 622 44.54 -20.86 -19.64
C ILE A 622 44.60 -21.94 -18.55
N SER A 623 45.08 -23.14 -18.87
CA SER A 623 45.14 -24.24 -17.90
C SER A 623 46.27 -24.08 -16.88
N GLU A 624 47.25 -23.21 -17.14
CA GLU A 624 48.31 -22.84 -16.20
C GLU A 624 47.91 -21.74 -15.23
N LEU A 625 46.81 -21.02 -15.50
CA LEU A 625 46.34 -19.96 -14.62
C LEU A 625 45.98 -20.52 -13.22
N ARG A 626 46.59 -19.94 -12.19
CA ARG A 626 46.31 -20.23 -10.78
C ARG A 626 45.78 -18.96 -10.14
N PHE A 627 44.45 -18.83 -10.11
CA PHE A 627 43.77 -17.64 -9.60
C PHE A 627 42.71 -18.02 -8.56
N GLU A 628 42.82 -17.47 -7.34
CA GLU A 628 41.87 -17.63 -6.22
C GLU A 628 41.42 -19.09 -5.92
N ASN A 629 42.26 -20.10 -6.14
CA ASN A 629 41.91 -21.54 -5.99
C ASN A 629 40.65 -21.96 -6.78
N ARG A 630 40.46 -21.40 -7.97
CA ARG A 630 39.30 -21.67 -8.83
C ARG A 630 39.55 -22.84 -9.78
N SER A 631 38.47 -23.53 -10.13
CA SER A 631 38.54 -24.63 -11.11
C SER A 631 38.90 -24.09 -12.50
N GLU A 632 39.59 -24.91 -13.30
CA GLU A 632 39.95 -24.60 -14.68
C GLU A 632 38.74 -24.18 -15.53
N LYS A 633 37.60 -24.84 -15.32
CA LYS A 633 36.33 -24.48 -15.96
C LYS A 633 35.89 -23.06 -15.64
N ASN A 634 35.97 -22.65 -14.37
CA ASN A 634 35.58 -21.30 -13.97
C ASN A 634 36.52 -20.23 -14.54
N ILE A 635 37.83 -20.50 -14.57
CA ILE A 635 38.82 -19.60 -15.16
C ILE A 635 38.57 -19.48 -16.67
N SER A 636 38.35 -20.60 -17.36
CA SER A 636 38.03 -20.61 -18.79
C SER A 636 36.76 -19.81 -19.12
N ASP A 637 35.70 -19.93 -18.30
CA ASP A 637 34.48 -19.12 -18.43
C ASP A 637 34.76 -17.62 -18.26
N ASP A 638 35.58 -17.23 -17.29
CA ASP A 638 35.97 -15.84 -17.04
C ASP A 638 36.83 -15.28 -18.19
N VAL A 639 37.80 -16.05 -18.68
CA VAL A 639 38.60 -15.70 -19.88
C VAL A 639 37.69 -15.54 -21.09
N ASN A 640 36.72 -16.43 -21.31
CA ASN A 640 35.74 -16.29 -22.39
C ASN A 640 34.92 -15.00 -22.26
N ARG A 641 34.60 -14.55 -21.04
CA ARG A 641 33.95 -13.25 -20.83
C ARG A 641 34.88 -12.08 -21.15
N LEU A 642 36.16 -12.15 -20.81
CA LEU A 642 37.16 -11.14 -21.17
C LEU A 642 37.38 -11.05 -22.68
N VAL A 643 37.41 -12.19 -23.38
CA VAL A 643 37.46 -12.23 -24.84
C VAL A 643 36.22 -11.57 -25.46
N LYS A 644 35.03 -11.89 -24.96
CA LYS A 644 33.79 -11.25 -25.41
C LYS A 644 33.76 -9.74 -25.11
N LYS A 645 34.44 -9.27 -24.06
CA LYS A 645 34.62 -7.84 -23.74
C LYS A 645 35.70 -7.15 -24.59
N LYS A 646 36.37 -7.85 -25.51
CA LYS A 646 37.51 -7.35 -26.30
C LYS A 646 38.67 -6.86 -25.43
N LEU A 647 38.83 -7.44 -24.24
CA LEU A 647 40.01 -7.19 -23.39
C LEU A 647 41.11 -8.23 -23.65
N LEU A 648 40.71 -9.42 -24.12
CA LEU A 648 41.60 -10.49 -24.55
C LEU A 648 41.20 -10.96 -25.97
N THR A 649 42.13 -11.56 -26.69
CA THR A 649 41.90 -12.20 -28.00
C THR A 649 42.30 -13.67 -27.92
N ARG A 650 41.47 -14.55 -28.51
CA ARG A 650 41.77 -15.99 -28.59
C ARG A 650 42.75 -16.24 -29.74
N CYS A 651 43.94 -16.76 -29.44
CA CYS A 651 44.97 -17.03 -30.45
C CYS A 651 44.82 -18.43 -31.05
N ILE A 652 44.72 -19.44 -30.17
CA ILE A 652 44.52 -20.85 -30.52
C ILE A 652 43.81 -21.54 -29.34
N SER A 653 43.36 -22.79 -29.51
CA SER A 653 42.77 -23.57 -28.42
C SER A 653 43.71 -23.58 -27.19
N GLY A 654 43.18 -23.21 -26.02
CA GLY A 654 43.95 -23.14 -24.77
C GLY A 654 44.72 -21.84 -24.51
N TYR A 655 44.93 -20.99 -25.52
CA TYR A 655 45.77 -19.77 -25.40
C TYR A 655 45.02 -18.48 -25.75
N CYS A 656 45.29 -17.41 -25.02
CA CYS A 656 44.80 -16.06 -25.30
C CYS A 656 45.89 -14.99 -25.11
N CYS A 657 45.71 -13.81 -25.68
CA CYS A 657 46.57 -12.64 -25.47
C CYS A 657 45.73 -11.41 -25.11
N PHE A 658 46.36 -10.31 -24.72
CA PHE A 658 45.68 -9.03 -24.60
C PHE A 658 45.19 -8.54 -25.97
N ALA A 659 44.05 -7.87 -26.01
CA ALA A 659 43.43 -7.45 -27.27
C ALA A 659 44.23 -6.40 -28.06
N THR A 660 45.18 -5.73 -27.39
CA THR A 660 46.19 -4.84 -27.97
C THR A 660 47.20 -5.60 -28.84
N TYR A 661 47.42 -6.88 -28.55
CA TYR A 661 48.41 -7.71 -29.22
C TYR A 661 47.79 -8.59 -30.30
N HIS A 662 48.35 -8.47 -31.51
CA HIS A 662 47.93 -9.21 -32.70
C HIS A 662 49.09 -10.09 -33.17
N PRO A 663 49.31 -11.25 -32.53
CA PRO A 663 50.44 -12.11 -32.87
C PRO A 663 50.28 -12.69 -34.28
N SER A 664 51.36 -12.68 -35.05
CA SER A 664 51.50 -13.50 -36.26
C SER A 664 51.47 -15.00 -35.92
N GLU A 665 51.33 -15.86 -36.93
CA GLU A 665 51.44 -17.31 -36.72
C GLU A 665 52.79 -17.68 -36.08
N TRP A 666 53.87 -17.03 -36.53
CA TRP A 666 55.20 -17.23 -35.96
C TRP A 666 55.27 -16.81 -34.50
N ASP A 667 54.70 -15.66 -34.13
CA ASP A 667 54.69 -15.19 -32.74
C ASP A 667 53.97 -16.18 -31.80
N ILE A 668 52.89 -16.82 -32.28
CA ILE A 668 52.17 -17.86 -31.52
C ILE A 668 53.08 -19.08 -31.35
N ILE A 669 53.72 -19.53 -32.44
CA ILE A 669 54.59 -20.69 -32.45
C ILE A 669 55.80 -20.48 -31.52
N GLU A 670 56.47 -19.34 -31.66
CA GLU A 670 57.59 -18.94 -30.83
C GLU A 670 57.18 -18.90 -29.36
N ARG A 671 56.02 -18.30 -29.04
CA ARG A 671 55.56 -18.23 -27.65
C ARG A 671 55.11 -19.54 -27.05
N ILE A 672 54.57 -20.45 -27.85
CA ILE A 672 54.17 -21.76 -27.35
C ILE A 672 55.40 -22.64 -27.14
N TYR A 673 56.36 -22.65 -28.07
CA TYR A 673 57.41 -23.68 -28.12
C TYR A 673 58.84 -23.21 -27.86
N ILE A 674 59.15 -21.92 -28.01
CA ILE A 674 60.52 -21.39 -27.86
C ILE A 674 60.65 -20.58 -26.59
N ARG A 675 59.85 -19.51 -26.41
CA ARG A 675 60.01 -18.58 -25.29
C ARG A 675 58.72 -17.88 -24.92
N ASN A 676 58.41 -17.75 -23.64
CA ASN A 676 57.23 -16.99 -23.19
C ASN A 676 57.52 -16.26 -21.88
N ASN A 677 56.97 -15.05 -21.72
CA ASN A 677 57.17 -14.21 -20.52
C ASN A 677 58.64 -14.05 -20.09
N GLY A 678 59.56 -13.93 -21.06
CA GLY A 678 60.99 -13.79 -20.77
C GLY A 678 61.74 -15.11 -20.55
N HIS A 679 61.03 -16.23 -20.37
CA HIS A 679 61.65 -17.55 -20.21
C HIS A 679 61.77 -18.30 -21.53
N VAL A 680 62.97 -18.77 -21.85
CA VAL A 680 63.32 -19.59 -23.00
C VAL A 680 63.35 -21.06 -22.58
N PHE A 681 62.56 -21.88 -23.27
CA PHE A 681 62.45 -23.32 -23.06
C PHE A 681 62.49 -24.09 -24.38
N GLY A 682 62.89 -23.40 -25.46
CA GLY A 682 63.11 -23.98 -26.77
C GLY A 682 63.92 -23.05 -27.67
N PHE A 683 64.34 -23.57 -28.82
CA PHE A 683 65.11 -22.84 -29.82
C PHE A 683 64.91 -23.44 -31.21
N ILE A 684 65.20 -22.65 -32.24
CA ILE A 684 65.18 -23.10 -33.64
C ILE A 684 66.42 -23.93 -33.92
N TYR A 685 66.25 -25.05 -34.63
CA TYR A 685 67.33 -25.99 -34.90
C TYR A 685 67.33 -26.48 -36.35
N GLY A 686 68.38 -27.20 -36.77
CA GLY A 686 68.44 -27.85 -38.08
C GLY A 686 68.31 -26.87 -39.27
N ASN A 687 67.69 -27.33 -40.36
CA ASN A 687 67.60 -26.58 -41.61
C ASN A 687 66.94 -25.20 -41.46
N HIS A 688 66.09 -25.02 -40.45
CA HIS A 688 65.50 -23.71 -40.17
C HIS A 688 66.56 -22.72 -39.68
N LEU A 689 67.37 -23.12 -38.69
CA LEU A 689 68.49 -22.31 -38.19
C LEU A 689 69.49 -22.02 -39.31
N TYR A 690 69.83 -23.02 -40.12
CA TYR A 690 70.82 -22.88 -41.19
C TYR A 690 70.39 -21.88 -42.26
N TYR A 691 69.10 -21.83 -42.57
CA TYR A 691 68.53 -20.83 -43.45
C TYR A 691 68.59 -19.42 -42.83
N GLU A 692 68.22 -19.27 -41.54
CA GLU A 692 68.25 -17.97 -40.84
C GLU A 692 69.66 -17.36 -40.76
N ILE A 693 70.70 -18.20 -40.61
CA ILE A 693 72.10 -17.74 -40.52
C ILE A 693 72.82 -17.72 -41.88
N GLY A 694 72.14 -18.06 -42.98
CA GLY A 694 72.68 -17.98 -44.35
C GLY A 694 73.57 -19.14 -44.81
N LEU A 695 73.59 -20.27 -44.10
CA LEU A 695 74.28 -21.50 -44.54
C LEU A 695 73.48 -22.30 -45.57
N MET A 696 72.17 -22.05 -45.69
CA MET A 696 71.30 -22.65 -46.70
C MET A 696 70.52 -21.57 -47.47
N ASN A 697 70.39 -21.77 -48.78
CA ASN A 697 69.63 -20.84 -49.65
C ASN A 697 68.17 -21.24 -49.86
N GLN A 698 67.79 -22.47 -49.48
CA GLN A 698 66.42 -22.96 -49.60
C GLN A 698 65.69 -22.84 -48.25
N PRO A 699 64.48 -22.26 -48.22
CA PRO A 699 63.70 -22.16 -47.00
C PRO A 699 63.25 -23.55 -46.53
N PRO A 700 63.13 -23.77 -45.21
CA PRO A 700 62.70 -25.06 -44.68
C PRO A 700 61.23 -25.34 -45.04
N GLN A 701 60.89 -26.61 -45.28
CA GLN A 701 59.51 -27.03 -45.60
C GLN A 701 58.54 -26.87 -44.40
N TYR A 702 59.08 -26.80 -43.19
CA TYR A 702 58.37 -26.64 -41.93
C TYR A 702 59.32 -26.04 -40.88
N PHE A 703 58.77 -25.39 -39.86
CA PHE A 703 59.57 -24.87 -38.75
C PHE A 703 60.17 -26.02 -37.94
N MET A 704 61.44 -25.92 -37.57
CA MET A 704 62.14 -26.93 -36.78
C MET A 704 62.45 -26.37 -35.39
N ILE A 705 61.79 -26.88 -34.36
CA ILE A 705 61.86 -26.36 -32.99
C ILE A 705 62.27 -27.45 -32.01
N CYS A 706 63.28 -27.18 -31.20
CA CYS A 706 63.60 -27.99 -30.04
C CYS A 706 62.97 -27.36 -28.80
N THR A 707 62.29 -28.14 -27.95
CA THR A 707 61.54 -27.58 -26.82
C THR A 707 61.37 -28.57 -25.66
N ASN A 708 61.36 -28.05 -24.43
CA ASN A 708 61.01 -28.82 -23.23
C ASN A 708 59.53 -29.24 -23.19
N LYS A 709 58.67 -28.63 -24.02
CA LYS A 709 57.22 -28.90 -24.04
C LYS A 709 56.81 -30.14 -24.84
N ASP A 710 57.75 -30.90 -25.36
CA ASP A 710 57.49 -32.18 -26.02
C ASP A 710 58.33 -33.30 -25.39
N ALA A 711 57.87 -34.54 -25.49
CA ALA A 711 58.58 -35.72 -24.99
C ALA A 711 59.32 -36.49 -26.10
N SER A 712 59.09 -36.14 -27.38
CA SER A 712 59.62 -36.86 -28.53
C SER A 712 61.11 -36.56 -28.74
N LYS A 713 61.97 -37.55 -28.49
CA LYS A 713 63.42 -37.48 -28.75
C LYS A 713 63.74 -37.54 -30.26
N HIS A 714 62.99 -38.34 -31.03
CA HIS A 714 63.22 -38.54 -32.48
C HIS A 714 62.58 -37.47 -33.37
N GLY A 715 61.81 -36.57 -32.75
CA GLY A 715 61.07 -35.50 -33.40
C GLY A 715 59.80 -35.97 -34.11
N ARG A 716 58.77 -35.14 -34.11
CA ARG A 716 57.50 -35.40 -34.81
C ARG A 716 57.00 -34.14 -35.50
N ILE A 717 56.24 -34.29 -36.58
CA ILE A 717 55.59 -33.16 -37.27
C ILE A 717 54.20 -32.96 -36.70
N ILE A 718 53.90 -31.74 -36.27
CA ILE A 718 52.58 -31.29 -35.84
C ILE A 718 52.10 -30.13 -36.72
N LYS A 719 50.79 -29.95 -36.82
CA LYS A 719 50.17 -28.78 -37.45
C LYS A 719 49.70 -27.82 -36.35
N VAL A 720 50.09 -26.56 -36.45
CA VAL A 720 49.69 -25.46 -35.55
C VAL A 720 49.18 -24.35 -36.44
N LEU A 721 47.89 -24.04 -36.35
CA LEU A 721 47.19 -23.20 -37.35
C LEU A 721 47.42 -23.76 -38.76
N GLU A 722 47.88 -22.97 -39.74
CA GLU A 722 48.23 -23.46 -41.07
C GLU A 722 49.68 -23.92 -41.20
N SER A 723 50.52 -23.60 -40.21
CA SER A 723 51.94 -23.93 -40.20
C SER A 723 52.23 -25.37 -39.76
N ARG A 724 53.20 -26.01 -40.42
CA ARG A 724 53.76 -27.31 -40.00
C ARG A 724 55.03 -27.08 -39.19
N ILE A 725 55.17 -27.80 -38.09
CA ILE A 725 56.32 -27.69 -37.19
C ILE A 725 56.83 -29.09 -36.89
N ARG A 726 58.14 -29.32 -37.05
CA ARG A 726 58.82 -30.48 -36.50
C ARG A 726 59.38 -30.14 -35.13
N ILE A 727 58.86 -30.81 -34.10
CA ILE A 727 59.23 -30.59 -32.71
C ILE A 727 59.98 -31.80 -32.14
N LYS A 728 61.06 -31.55 -31.38
CA LYS A 728 61.83 -32.55 -30.62
C LYS A 728 62.22 -32.01 -29.24
N THR A 729 62.68 -32.88 -28.35
CA THR A 729 63.24 -32.53 -27.02
C THR A 729 64.69 -32.98 -26.88
N LEU A 730 65.43 -32.39 -25.94
CA LEU A 730 66.81 -32.77 -25.61
C LEU A 730 66.89 -33.53 -24.29
N PRO A 731 67.99 -34.28 -24.05
CA PRO A 731 68.29 -34.85 -22.73
C PRO A 731 68.61 -33.80 -21.66
N VAL A 732 69.05 -32.61 -22.09
CA VAL A 732 69.37 -31.47 -21.24
C VAL A 732 68.20 -30.49 -21.28
N GLU A 733 67.76 -30.01 -20.12
CA GLU A 733 66.69 -29.04 -20.00
C GLU A 733 67.11 -27.69 -20.61
N ILE A 734 66.28 -27.13 -21.48
CA ILE A 734 66.51 -25.82 -22.10
C ILE A 734 66.09 -24.71 -21.12
N THR A 735 66.98 -23.79 -20.82
CA THR A 735 66.78 -22.68 -19.88
C THR A 735 67.25 -21.34 -20.48
N ASP A 736 66.88 -20.24 -19.83
CA ASP A 736 67.28 -18.87 -20.20
C ASP A 736 68.80 -18.71 -20.32
N ASP A 737 69.54 -19.43 -19.47
CA ASP A 737 71.00 -19.33 -19.39
C ASP A 737 71.71 -20.23 -20.40
N ASN A 738 71.05 -21.28 -20.92
CA ASN A 738 71.73 -22.31 -21.71
C ASN A 738 71.25 -22.46 -23.16
N TRP A 739 70.12 -21.86 -23.54
CA TRP A 739 69.50 -22.13 -24.84
C TRP A 739 70.40 -21.79 -26.04
N GLU A 740 71.21 -20.73 -25.95
CA GLU A 740 72.15 -20.34 -27.02
C GLU A 740 73.30 -21.34 -27.15
N MET A 741 73.82 -21.83 -26.01
CA MET A 741 74.83 -22.89 -25.99
C MET A 741 74.28 -24.17 -26.62
N LEU A 742 73.05 -24.55 -26.26
CA LEU A 742 72.38 -25.73 -26.82
C LEU A 742 72.08 -25.58 -28.32
N GLN A 743 71.70 -24.39 -28.78
CA GLN A 743 71.47 -24.10 -30.20
C GLN A 743 72.78 -24.23 -31.01
N LEU A 744 73.88 -23.70 -30.50
CA LEU A 744 75.20 -23.83 -31.13
C LEU A 744 75.71 -25.29 -31.10
N LEU A 745 75.44 -26.03 -30.01
CA LEU A 745 75.74 -27.46 -29.92
C LEU A 745 74.95 -28.29 -30.95
N ASP A 746 73.69 -27.95 -31.24
CA ASP A 746 72.92 -28.58 -32.33
C ASP A 746 73.53 -28.23 -33.70
N LEU A 747 73.93 -26.97 -33.92
CA LEU A 747 74.64 -26.55 -35.14
C LEU A 747 75.93 -27.36 -35.35
N ILE A 748 76.74 -27.54 -34.30
CA ILE A 748 77.96 -28.34 -34.30
C ILE A 748 77.68 -29.81 -34.61
N GLN A 749 76.64 -30.38 -34.02
CA GLN A 749 76.27 -31.78 -34.21
C GLN A 749 76.04 -32.13 -35.69
N TYR A 750 75.53 -31.19 -36.47
CA TYR A 750 75.14 -31.41 -37.85
C TYR A 750 76.04 -30.73 -38.90
N SER A 751 76.83 -29.71 -38.54
CA SER A 751 77.75 -29.05 -39.48
C SER A 751 78.78 -30.02 -40.06
N TYR A 752 79.22 -31.01 -39.26
CA TYR A 752 80.10 -32.09 -39.71
C TYR A 752 79.51 -32.88 -40.90
N HIS A 753 78.20 -33.10 -40.91
CA HIS A 753 77.52 -33.82 -42.00
C HIS A 753 77.45 -33.01 -43.30
N TYR A 754 77.46 -31.68 -43.21
CA TYR A 754 77.38 -30.78 -44.38
C TYR A 754 78.73 -30.21 -44.83
N GLY A 755 79.80 -30.44 -44.05
CA GLY A 755 81.15 -29.94 -44.35
C GLY A 755 81.29 -28.42 -44.25
N TRP A 756 80.44 -27.76 -43.47
CA TRP A 756 80.50 -26.30 -43.28
C TRP A 756 81.59 -25.92 -42.29
N ASP A 757 82.41 -24.93 -42.66
CA ASP A 757 83.28 -24.24 -41.71
C ASP A 757 82.45 -23.22 -40.93
N ILE A 758 82.13 -23.58 -39.69
CA ILE A 758 81.33 -22.76 -38.77
C ILE A 758 82.17 -22.19 -37.63
N ASP A 759 83.49 -22.42 -37.62
CA ASP A 759 84.36 -22.09 -36.49
C ASP A 759 84.32 -20.58 -36.17
N VAL A 760 84.46 -19.76 -37.21
CA VAL A 760 84.40 -18.29 -37.10
C VAL A 760 83.03 -17.85 -36.59
N PHE A 761 81.95 -18.45 -37.09
CA PHE A 761 80.58 -18.13 -36.68
C PHE A 761 80.35 -18.47 -35.20
N VAL A 762 80.72 -19.69 -34.78
CA VAL A 762 80.57 -20.15 -33.39
C VAL A 762 81.39 -19.28 -32.44
N LYS A 763 82.67 -19.01 -32.75
CA LYS A 763 83.54 -18.15 -31.94
C LYS A 763 82.99 -16.74 -31.81
N THR A 764 82.58 -16.13 -32.93
CA THR A 764 81.99 -14.78 -32.93
C THR A 764 80.71 -14.74 -32.10
N ARG A 765 79.86 -15.77 -32.19
CA ARG A 765 78.59 -15.82 -31.45
C ARG A 765 78.81 -16.03 -29.95
N MET A 766 79.79 -16.85 -29.58
CA MET A 766 80.20 -17.02 -28.19
C MET A 766 80.75 -15.74 -27.58
N GLU A 767 81.57 -14.97 -28.31
CA GLU A 767 82.07 -13.67 -27.86
C GLU A 767 80.93 -12.66 -27.68
N GLN A 768 79.99 -12.57 -28.63
CA GLN A 768 78.84 -11.67 -28.58
C GLN A 768 77.96 -11.90 -27.35
N HIS A 769 77.77 -13.16 -26.97
CA HIS A 769 76.89 -13.57 -25.87
C HIS A 769 77.63 -13.92 -24.57
N LYS A 770 78.94 -13.67 -24.52
CA LYS A 770 79.81 -13.94 -23.36
C LYS A 770 79.77 -15.41 -22.89
N ILE A 771 79.63 -16.33 -23.83
CA ILE A 771 79.61 -17.77 -23.57
C ILE A 771 81.05 -18.28 -23.44
N SER A 772 81.37 -18.97 -22.35
CA SER A 772 82.69 -19.59 -22.19
C SER A 772 82.74 -20.97 -22.84
N ALA A 773 83.90 -21.34 -23.40
CA ALA A 773 84.11 -22.68 -23.97
C ALA A 773 83.91 -23.79 -22.92
N LYS A 774 84.20 -23.51 -21.66
CA LYS A 774 84.01 -24.42 -20.53
C LYS A 774 82.53 -24.73 -20.28
N ASP A 775 81.68 -23.70 -20.28
CA ASP A 775 80.23 -23.87 -20.06
C ASP A 775 79.59 -24.62 -21.23
N MET A 776 80.02 -24.32 -22.45
CA MET A 776 79.58 -25.01 -23.67
C MET A 776 79.97 -26.49 -23.67
N TYR A 777 81.20 -26.81 -23.24
CA TYR A 777 81.66 -28.19 -23.10
C TYR A 777 80.88 -28.95 -22.02
N ALA A 778 80.56 -28.30 -20.90
CA ALA A 778 79.77 -28.89 -19.81
C ALA A 778 78.34 -29.26 -20.23
N LEU A 779 77.75 -28.51 -21.19
CA LEU A 779 76.41 -28.76 -21.73
C LEU A 779 76.38 -29.77 -22.89
N ALA A 780 77.53 -30.14 -23.46
CA ALA A 780 77.62 -31.07 -24.58
C ALA A 780 77.13 -32.47 -24.18
N TYR A 781 76.13 -32.98 -24.91
CA TYR A 781 75.42 -34.22 -24.61
C TYR A 781 75.66 -35.34 -25.63
N THR A 782 76.49 -35.09 -26.65
CA THR A 782 76.98 -36.11 -27.59
C THR A 782 78.50 -36.08 -27.68
N ASP A 783 79.11 -37.22 -28.05
CA ASP A 783 80.56 -37.29 -28.20
C ASP A 783 81.04 -36.44 -29.39
N THR A 784 80.26 -36.38 -30.48
CA THR A 784 80.55 -35.52 -31.64
C THR A 784 80.67 -34.05 -31.27
N GLN A 785 79.79 -33.55 -30.39
CA GLN A 785 79.86 -32.16 -29.91
C GLN A 785 81.16 -31.91 -29.13
N ARG A 786 81.53 -32.83 -28.25
CA ARG A 786 82.76 -32.71 -27.43
C ARG A 786 84.00 -32.72 -28.32
N ASP A 787 84.08 -33.64 -29.27
CA ASP A 787 85.22 -33.77 -30.19
C ASP A 787 85.42 -32.53 -31.07
N VAL A 788 84.32 -31.90 -31.50
CA VAL A 788 84.37 -30.67 -32.29
C VAL A 788 84.78 -29.48 -31.42
N LEU A 789 84.23 -29.34 -30.21
CA LEU A 789 84.60 -28.27 -29.28
C LEU A 789 86.07 -28.36 -28.86
N GLU A 790 86.59 -29.56 -28.62
CA GLU A 790 88.01 -29.78 -28.31
C GLU A 790 88.92 -29.31 -29.45
N ARG A 791 88.55 -29.61 -30.71
CA ARG A 791 89.28 -29.14 -31.89
C ARG A 791 89.18 -27.63 -32.10
N MET A 792 88.03 -27.03 -31.84
CA MET A 792 87.81 -25.59 -32.08
C MET A 792 88.56 -24.69 -31.08
N PHE A 793 88.75 -25.15 -29.84
CA PHE A 793 89.16 -24.32 -28.70
C PHE A 793 90.46 -24.75 -27.99
N ASP A 794 91.29 -25.60 -28.59
CA ASP A 794 92.65 -26.00 -28.13
C ASP A 794 92.97 -25.66 -26.65
N ASN A 795 92.56 -26.56 -25.74
CA ASN A 795 92.71 -26.56 -24.26
C ASN A 795 91.48 -26.21 -23.37
N ALA A 796 90.30 -26.77 -23.64
CA ALA A 796 89.12 -26.61 -22.77
C ALA A 796 89.19 -27.31 -21.38
N LYS A 797 90.30 -27.99 -21.02
CA LYS A 797 90.46 -28.65 -19.71
C LYS A 797 91.06 -27.80 -18.58
N THR A 798 91.61 -26.61 -18.86
CA THR A 798 92.32 -25.82 -17.82
C THR A 798 92.34 -24.32 -18.12
N LYS A 799 91.31 -23.59 -17.67
CA LYS A 799 91.40 -22.37 -16.86
C LYS A 799 90.01 -21.95 -16.38
#